data_AF-A0A6L8DUP0-F1
#
_entry.id   AF-A0A6L8DUP0-F1
#
_cell.length_a   1.000
_cell.length_b   1.000
_cell.length_c   1.000
_cell.angle_alpha   90.00
_cell.angle_beta   90.00
_cell.angle_gamma   90.00
#
_symmetry.space_group_name_H-M   'P 1'
#
loop_
_entity.id
_entity.type
_entity.pdbx_description
1 polymer ?
#
loop_
_entity_poly.entity_id
_entity_poly.type
_entity_poly.pdbx_seq_one_letter_code
_entity_poly.pdbx_strand_id
1 'polypeptide(L)'
;MPDEREERDDIVLDVADALSLNQRVEWERCERLAAPAERRALGNLRALAQAFAVDEARGAASPVDGSTEPAGAFWRRAAQALVAVAVVEVAATLVVLPWAWGEFHRVHGELAVYEVTKVVGLATAAVLLLVAGRRDLRTWLLGVYCLLKATLPPLHMLPAFFLEIAPPEQFSAFVQALPASSRLFLYLYVPAYLFAPAFLWAFARECPRVHRRARLDDLARRMVPVSVAAGFAIWAATPVTVQLAQAGYAVPVSLLFDASLAVLDVLALVAAAVVVLRAHTAPAEEVRRVVVFGVGFLMHSGVAAAYDVAEVFSPGHWVANYEWSPTVLLLQVMHFPGTVVLWYSVLAARVPHVREVVRASYRRVLARPGLLGAAAAAPAVGVGWLVLSRPERTVGALVADPLAQSLLAATGLLLLVALGREPILRRLDSWTHPEATDQRRALAAATAALAQAGRFRTAARAVTRAVRRGCGSPAVLAAAVEPADAEVFRAPDAAVTPLARASAIAHLLESVGGTLRVQPDDEASLFPLLPSEDAAWVVETAADAVVAVPGAGGELVGVLAVGRRFDDRLVRPVDVPFLESLGAAAGLAVGRLRLMQAAGRSTPEAPGARECPDCGSVVDAGEPPGCGCGSVCVETEVPALLAGKFRLTRRLGAGGMGAVYLARDLRLERQVAVKTSTRTSVPGSMGLKPEAWAMANVSHPAVAQVHGIESWRGRAFLVVEYLAGGTLADRLRRGPVPEREAVAIAGALGEALAALHEAGYVHGDVKPSNIGFTSAGSPKLLDFGLARGASDGTVLVGGTLRYASPEVLSGRTADEGDDVWSLSVVLYEMATGEHPFGSGGVDEVTRRIRCRRVGHRGGAPAERRPASPAAAFAASVLSASRPARPATAQAFAGALRAVVGDGA
;
A
#
# COMPACT_ATOMS: atom_id res chain seq x y z
N MET A 1 -10.51 -72.05 -10.65
CA MET A 1 -9.73 -70.96 -10.03
C MET A 1 -9.39 -70.03 -11.18
N PRO A 2 -10.04 -68.86 -11.29
CA PRO A 2 -9.63 -67.87 -12.29
C PRO A 2 -8.19 -67.45 -12.00
N ASP A 3 -7.45 -67.09 -13.04
CA ASP A 3 -6.04 -66.74 -12.97
C ASP A 3 -5.88 -65.41 -12.20
N GLU A 4 -4.98 -65.34 -11.20
CA GLU A 4 -4.75 -64.13 -10.37
C GLU A 4 -4.36 -62.88 -11.21
N ARG A 5 -4.01 -63.07 -12.49
CA ARG A 5 -3.81 -62.01 -13.48
C ARG A 5 -5.11 -61.42 -14.02
N GLU A 6 -6.14 -62.23 -14.29
CA GLU A 6 -7.45 -61.76 -14.75
C GLU A 6 -8.15 -60.91 -13.68
N GLU A 7 -8.05 -61.29 -12.40
CA GLU A 7 -8.62 -60.52 -11.28
C GLU A 7 -7.87 -59.20 -10.99
N ARG A 8 -6.64 -59.02 -11.50
CA ARG A 8 -5.87 -57.78 -11.35
C ARG A 8 -6.19 -56.73 -12.42
N ASP A 9 -6.48 -57.17 -13.64
CA ASP A 9 -6.92 -56.28 -14.71
C ASP A 9 -8.31 -55.67 -14.42
N ASP A 10 -9.15 -56.41 -13.67
CA ASP A 10 -10.45 -55.92 -13.14
C ASP A 10 -10.31 -54.75 -12.15
N ILE A 11 -9.18 -54.60 -11.44
CA ILE A 11 -9.00 -53.51 -10.45
C ILE A 11 -8.87 -52.15 -11.13
N VAL A 12 -8.21 -52.10 -12.30
CA VAL A 12 -8.03 -50.85 -13.06
C VAL A 12 -9.36 -50.42 -13.68
N LEU A 13 -10.18 -51.39 -14.12
CA LEU A 13 -11.54 -51.17 -14.61
C LEU A 13 -12.50 -50.77 -13.48
N ASP A 14 -12.48 -51.45 -12.33
CA ASP A 14 -13.32 -51.11 -11.16
C ASP A 14 -13.00 -49.71 -10.60
N VAL A 15 -11.73 -49.28 -10.61
CA VAL A 15 -11.33 -47.92 -10.17
C VAL A 15 -11.65 -46.85 -11.22
N ALA A 16 -11.67 -47.19 -12.51
CA ALA A 16 -12.13 -46.29 -13.57
C ALA A 16 -13.66 -46.13 -13.58
N ASP A 17 -14.40 -47.21 -13.31
CA ASP A 17 -15.86 -47.21 -13.17
C ASP A 17 -16.31 -46.49 -11.88
N ALA A 18 -15.54 -46.62 -10.79
CA ALA A 18 -15.69 -45.87 -9.54
C ALA A 18 -15.63 -44.34 -9.69
N LEU A 19 -14.81 -43.86 -10.63
CA LEU A 19 -14.62 -42.43 -10.87
C LEU A 19 -15.64 -41.89 -11.88
N SER A 20 -16.34 -42.75 -12.63
CA SER A 20 -17.23 -42.34 -13.72
C SER A 20 -18.73 -42.37 -13.38
N LEU A 21 -19.24 -43.15 -12.41
CA LEU A 21 -20.68 -43.18 -12.06
C LEU A 21 -20.96 -43.56 -10.59
N ASN A 22 -22.20 -43.28 -10.15
CA ASN A 22 -22.78 -43.42 -8.81
C ASN A 22 -22.84 -44.87 -8.23
N GLN A 23 -21.85 -45.71 -8.49
CA GLN A 23 -21.77 -47.07 -7.97
C GLN A 23 -20.89 -47.14 -6.72
N ARG A 24 -21.32 -47.95 -5.73
CA ARG A 24 -20.55 -48.19 -4.51
C ARG A 24 -19.38 -49.11 -4.84
N VAL A 25 -18.18 -48.57 -4.75
CA VAL A 25 -16.93 -49.33 -4.83
C VAL A 25 -16.77 -50.17 -3.56
N GLU A 26 -16.57 -51.48 -3.70
CA GLU A 26 -16.12 -52.33 -2.60
C GLU A 26 -14.62 -52.14 -2.38
N TRP A 27 -14.24 -51.01 -1.76
CA TRP A 27 -12.85 -50.65 -1.48
C TRP A 27 -12.06 -51.76 -0.76
N GLU A 28 -12.72 -52.57 0.06
CA GLU A 28 -12.13 -53.72 0.74
C GLU A 28 -11.73 -54.84 -0.23
N ARG A 29 -12.43 -55.01 -1.36
CA ARG A 29 -12.05 -55.96 -2.41
C ARG A 29 -10.78 -55.49 -3.13
N CYS A 30 -10.70 -54.21 -3.50
CA CYS A 30 -9.52 -53.62 -4.15
C CYS A 30 -8.28 -53.65 -3.24
N GLU A 31 -8.43 -53.33 -1.95
CA GLU A 31 -7.33 -53.38 -0.97
C GLU A 31 -6.83 -54.80 -0.70
N ARG A 32 -7.69 -55.83 -0.82
CA ARG A 32 -7.32 -57.25 -0.68
C ARG A 32 -6.47 -57.75 -1.84
N LEU A 33 -6.77 -57.31 -3.07
CA LEU A 33 -6.09 -57.77 -4.29
C LEU A 33 -4.81 -56.96 -4.63
N ALA A 34 -4.67 -55.76 -4.06
CA ALA A 34 -3.53 -54.87 -4.30
C ALA A 34 -2.26 -55.28 -3.55
N ALA A 35 -1.10 -55.09 -4.21
CA ALA A 35 0.20 -55.34 -3.58
C ALA A 35 0.42 -54.39 -2.38
N PRO A 36 1.24 -54.76 -1.38
CA PRO A 36 1.44 -53.94 -0.17
C PRO A 36 1.88 -52.49 -0.44
N ALA A 37 2.61 -52.25 -1.53
CA ALA A 37 3.04 -50.90 -1.95
C ALA A 37 1.89 -50.04 -2.51
N GLU A 38 0.85 -50.66 -3.07
CA GLU A 38 -0.25 -50.00 -3.81
C GLU A 38 -1.44 -49.65 -2.90
N ARG A 39 -1.60 -50.34 -1.76
CA ARG A 39 -2.67 -50.07 -0.79
C ARG A 39 -2.67 -48.64 -0.27
N ARG A 40 -1.50 -48.02 -0.18
CA ARG A 40 -1.36 -46.62 0.24
C ARG A 40 -1.88 -45.66 -0.84
N ALA A 41 -1.67 -45.99 -2.11
CA ALA A 41 -2.20 -45.21 -3.24
C ALA A 41 -3.73 -45.37 -3.35
N LEU A 42 -4.26 -46.59 -3.16
CA LEU A 42 -5.70 -46.85 -3.10
C LEU A 42 -6.39 -46.11 -1.95
N GLY A 43 -5.77 -46.08 -0.76
CA GLY A 43 -6.28 -45.29 0.37
C GLY A 43 -6.35 -43.78 0.08
N ASN A 44 -5.34 -43.25 -0.64
CA ASN A 44 -5.33 -41.85 -1.07
C ASN A 44 -6.39 -41.57 -2.15
N LEU A 45 -6.61 -42.48 -3.09
CA LEU A 45 -7.66 -42.39 -4.11
C LEU A 45 -9.06 -42.44 -3.51
N ARG A 46 -9.29 -43.32 -2.52
CA ARG A 46 -10.54 -43.38 -1.75
C ARG A 46 -10.82 -42.06 -1.04
N ALA A 47 -9.81 -41.47 -0.40
CA ALA A 47 -9.91 -40.17 0.24
C ALA A 47 -10.21 -39.06 -0.78
N LEU A 48 -9.58 -39.11 -1.97
CA LEU A 48 -9.84 -38.18 -3.08
C LEU A 48 -11.29 -38.28 -3.58
N ALA A 49 -11.78 -39.49 -3.86
CA ALA A 49 -13.13 -39.75 -4.36
C ALA A 49 -14.22 -39.25 -3.39
N GLN A 50 -14.05 -39.50 -2.08
CA GLN A 50 -14.91 -38.95 -1.04
C GLN A 50 -14.87 -37.43 -0.99
N ALA A 51 -13.73 -36.82 -1.34
CA ALA A 51 -13.57 -35.38 -1.44
C ALA A 51 -14.23 -34.76 -2.69
N PHE A 52 -14.50 -35.55 -3.73
CA PHE A 52 -15.15 -35.13 -4.98
C PHE A 52 -16.65 -35.43 -5.03
N ALA A 53 -17.18 -36.23 -4.10
CA ALA A 53 -18.62 -36.39 -3.90
C ALA A 53 -19.24 -35.03 -3.49
N VAL A 54 -19.93 -34.40 -4.43
CA VAL A 54 -20.68 -33.16 -4.19
C VAL A 54 -21.88 -33.51 -3.32
N ASP A 55 -22.00 -32.89 -2.14
CA ASP A 55 -23.23 -32.92 -1.34
C ASP A 55 -24.44 -32.60 -2.23
N GLU A 56 -25.33 -33.58 -2.44
CA GLU A 56 -26.61 -33.43 -3.16
C GLU A 56 -27.61 -32.49 -2.46
N ALA A 57 -27.23 -31.83 -1.36
CA ALA A 57 -28.18 -31.22 -0.43
C ALA A 57 -28.66 -29.78 -0.77
N ARG A 58 -28.48 -29.26 -2.00
CA ARG A 58 -29.06 -27.95 -2.40
C ARG A 58 -29.54 -27.93 -3.84
N GLY A 59 -30.57 -28.74 -4.12
CA GLY A 59 -31.25 -28.72 -5.41
C GLY A 59 -32.50 -29.58 -5.50
N ALA A 60 -33.18 -29.86 -4.38
CA ALA A 60 -34.51 -30.48 -4.41
C ALA A 60 -35.55 -29.41 -4.78
N ALA A 61 -35.62 -29.07 -6.06
CA ALA A 61 -36.85 -28.56 -6.67
C ALA A 61 -37.52 -29.76 -7.37
N SER A 62 -38.77 -29.99 -7.00
CA SER A 62 -39.68 -31.09 -7.35
C SER A 62 -39.44 -31.80 -8.70
N PRO A 63 -39.48 -33.14 -8.77
CA PRO A 63 -39.62 -33.84 -10.05
C PRO A 63 -41.08 -33.74 -10.50
N VAL A 64 -41.31 -33.23 -11.71
CA VAL A 64 -42.56 -33.42 -12.44
C VAL A 64 -42.23 -34.26 -13.67
N ASP A 65 -42.84 -35.44 -13.68
CA ASP A 65 -43.18 -36.39 -14.77
C ASP A 65 -42.23 -36.68 -15.93
N GLY A 66 -42.18 -37.97 -16.25
CA GLY A 66 -41.27 -38.59 -17.19
C GLY A 66 -41.42 -38.14 -18.64
N SER A 67 -40.29 -37.86 -19.27
CA SER A 67 -39.96 -38.18 -20.66
C SER A 67 -38.60 -37.56 -20.98
N THR A 68 -37.68 -38.38 -21.51
CA THR A 68 -36.32 -38.03 -21.96
C THR A 68 -35.38 -37.43 -20.90
N GLU A 69 -34.22 -38.06 -20.68
CA GLU A 69 -33.15 -37.42 -19.91
C GLU A 69 -32.88 -36.03 -20.51
N PRO A 70 -33.03 -34.93 -19.75
CA PRO A 70 -32.76 -33.61 -20.30
C PRO A 70 -31.31 -33.61 -20.76
N ALA A 71 -31.02 -33.12 -21.97
CA ALA A 71 -29.68 -33.10 -22.55
C ALA A 71 -28.58 -32.61 -21.58
N GLY A 72 -28.93 -31.76 -20.61
CA GLY A 72 -28.03 -31.32 -19.54
C GLY A 72 -27.58 -32.39 -18.54
N ALA A 73 -28.28 -33.52 -18.38
CA ALA A 73 -27.85 -34.66 -17.57
C ALA A 73 -26.79 -35.51 -18.30
N PHE A 74 -26.95 -35.70 -19.61
CA PHE A 74 -25.96 -36.35 -20.47
C PHE A 74 -24.65 -35.55 -20.51
N TRP A 75 -24.71 -34.24 -20.78
CA TRP A 75 -23.53 -33.37 -20.82
C TRP A 75 -22.79 -33.31 -19.47
N ARG A 76 -23.51 -33.41 -18.35
CA ARG A 76 -22.91 -33.48 -17.01
C ARG A 76 -22.15 -34.79 -16.80
N ARG A 77 -22.76 -35.93 -17.15
CA ARG A 77 -22.09 -37.25 -17.09
C ARG A 77 -20.86 -37.31 -17.99
N ALA A 78 -20.96 -36.79 -19.21
CA ALA A 78 -19.83 -36.72 -20.13
C ALA A 78 -18.66 -35.87 -19.58
N ALA A 79 -18.96 -34.70 -18.98
CA ALA A 79 -17.95 -33.86 -18.34
C ALA A 79 -17.31 -34.53 -17.11
N GLN A 80 -18.08 -35.30 -16.32
CA GLN A 80 -17.57 -36.05 -15.17
C GLN A 80 -16.67 -37.20 -15.60
N ALA A 81 -17.08 -37.98 -16.61
CA ALA A 81 -16.26 -39.05 -17.18
C ALA A 81 -14.93 -38.53 -17.73
N LEU A 82 -14.97 -37.39 -18.43
CA LEU A 82 -13.76 -36.74 -18.94
C LEU A 82 -12.80 -36.31 -17.81
N VAL A 83 -13.33 -35.76 -16.72
CA VAL A 83 -12.53 -35.39 -15.54
C VAL A 83 -11.93 -36.64 -14.88
N ALA A 84 -12.70 -37.72 -14.75
CA ALA A 84 -12.23 -38.98 -14.21
C ALA A 84 -11.03 -39.54 -15.01
N VAL A 85 -11.17 -39.58 -16.34
CA VAL A 85 -10.08 -39.99 -17.25
C VAL A 85 -8.85 -39.11 -17.04
N ALA A 86 -9.02 -37.79 -16.99
CA ALA A 86 -7.90 -36.86 -16.79
C ALA A 86 -7.20 -37.05 -15.43
N VAL A 87 -7.94 -37.34 -14.36
CA VAL A 87 -7.35 -37.66 -13.05
C VAL A 87 -6.52 -38.93 -13.12
N VAL A 88 -7.05 -39.98 -13.75
CA VAL A 88 -6.34 -41.26 -13.90
C VAL A 88 -5.06 -41.08 -14.72
N GLU A 89 -5.13 -40.36 -15.83
CA GLU A 89 -3.97 -40.07 -16.69
C GLU A 89 -2.87 -39.32 -15.93
N VAL A 90 -3.23 -38.23 -15.24
CA VAL A 90 -2.28 -37.44 -14.46
C VAL A 90 -1.68 -38.26 -13.31
N ALA A 91 -2.51 -39.05 -12.62
CA ALA A 91 -2.05 -39.91 -11.53
C ALA A 91 -1.10 -41.01 -12.03
N ALA A 92 -1.45 -41.70 -13.11
CA ALA A 92 -0.60 -42.71 -13.75
C ALA A 92 0.75 -42.11 -14.15
N THR A 93 0.74 -40.90 -14.73
CA THR A 93 1.97 -40.20 -15.11
C THR A 93 2.83 -39.88 -13.90
N LEU A 94 2.27 -39.31 -12.84
CA LEU A 94 3.02 -38.96 -11.63
C LEU A 94 3.60 -40.19 -10.91
N VAL A 95 2.97 -41.36 -11.06
CA VAL A 95 3.46 -42.63 -10.51
C VAL A 95 4.59 -43.22 -11.35
N VAL A 96 4.46 -43.19 -12.68
CA VAL A 96 5.44 -43.78 -13.62
C VAL A 96 6.67 -42.90 -13.78
N LEU A 97 6.51 -41.58 -13.72
CA LEU A 97 7.54 -40.60 -14.03
C LEU A 97 8.83 -40.76 -13.20
N PRO A 98 8.80 -40.94 -11.86
CA PRO A 98 10.03 -41.14 -11.07
C PRO A 98 10.82 -42.39 -11.46
N TRP A 99 10.12 -43.46 -11.89
CA TRP A 99 10.74 -44.72 -12.30
C TRP A 99 11.34 -44.63 -13.71
N ALA A 100 10.65 -43.95 -14.63
CA ALA A 100 11.09 -43.76 -16.01
C ALA A 100 12.03 -42.54 -16.21
N TRP A 101 12.23 -41.70 -15.19
CA TRP A 101 12.93 -40.41 -15.29
C TRP A 101 14.33 -40.52 -15.90
N GLY A 102 15.13 -41.50 -15.46
CA GLY A 102 16.51 -41.64 -15.91
C GLY A 102 16.61 -41.88 -17.42
N GLU A 103 15.73 -42.73 -17.95
CA GLU A 103 15.68 -43.05 -19.38
C GLU A 103 15.03 -41.92 -20.18
N PHE A 104 13.94 -41.35 -19.65
CA PHE A 104 13.23 -40.25 -20.27
C PHE A 104 14.10 -38.98 -20.39
N HIS A 105 14.83 -38.62 -19.33
CA HIS A 105 15.79 -37.52 -19.36
C HIS A 105 17.00 -37.83 -20.25
N ARG A 106 17.44 -39.08 -20.33
CA ARG A 106 18.55 -39.49 -21.23
C ARG A 106 18.18 -39.30 -22.70
N VAL A 107 16.92 -39.55 -23.05
CA VAL A 107 16.40 -39.45 -24.42
C VAL A 107 16.03 -38.00 -24.78
N HIS A 108 15.35 -37.28 -23.88
CA HIS A 108 14.75 -35.98 -24.17
C HIS A 108 15.48 -34.78 -23.55
N GLY A 109 16.52 -35.00 -22.73
CA GLY A 109 17.32 -33.94 -22.11
C GLY A 109 16.49 -32.95 -21.30
N GLU A 110 16.72 -31.65 -21.52
CA GLU A 110 16.01 -30.55 -20.84
C GLU A 110 14.50 -30.49 -21.16
N LEU A 111 14.04 -31.12 -22.26
CA LEU A 111 12.62 -31.25 -22.58
C LEU A 111 11.89 -32.06 -21.51
N ALA A 112 12.58 -33.05 -20.95
CA ALA A 112 12.01 -33.87 -19.88
C ALA A 112 11.70 -33.02 -18.64
N VAL A 113 12.61 -32.10 -18.28
CA VAL A 113 12.44 -31.19 -17.15
C VAL A 113 11.28 -30.22 -17.39
N TYR A 114 11.17 -29.69 -18.62
CA TYR A 114 10.07 -28.80 -19.00
C TYR A 114 8.70 -29.49 -18.90
N GLU A 115 8.54 -30.64 -19.55
CA GLU A 115 7.27 -31.35 -19.59
C GLU A 115 6.84 -31.79 -18.18
N VAL A 116 7.78 -32.25 -17.35
CA VAL A 116 7.51 -32.55 -15.92
C VAL A 116 7.08 -31.32 -15.15
N THR A 117 7.79 -30.19 -15.30
CA THR A 117 7.46 -28.95 -14.59
C THR A 117 6.07 -28.45 -14.97
N LYS A 118 5.69 -28.61 -16.24
CA LYS A 118 4.36 -28.29 -16.77
C LYS A 118 3.27 -29.18 -16.18
N VAL A 119 3.45 -30.51 -16.15
CA VAL A 119 2.51 -31.44 -15.48
C VAL A 119 2.34 -31.08 -14.02
N VAL A 120 3.45 -30.96 -13.29
CA VAL A 120 3.43 -30.72 -11.85
C VAL A 120 2.78 -29.37 -11.54
N GLY A 121 3.10 -28.33 -12.30
CA GLY A 121 2.51 -27.00 -12.14
C GLY A 121 0.99 -27.00 -12.38
N LEU A 122 0.54 -27.58 -13.49
CA LEU A 122 -0.88 -27.65 -13.86
C LEU A 122 -1.68 -28.56 -12.93
N ALA A 123 -1.14 -29.72 -12.56
CA ALA A 123 -1.77 -30.63 -11.61
C ALA A 123 -1.89 -29.99 -10.22
N THR A 124 -0.85 -29.29 -9.76
CA THR A 124 -0.89 -28.55 -8.49
C THR A 124 -1.95 -27.45 -8.53
N ALA A 125 -2.00 -26.67 -9.61
CA ALA A 125 -3.02 -25.63 -9.79
C ALA A 125 -4.44 -26.20 -9.84
N ALA A 126 -4.64 -27.32 -10.53
CA ALA A 126 -5.91 -28.04 -10.59
C ALA A 126 -6.36 -28.47 -9.20
N VAL A 127 -5.49 -29.12 -8.42
CA VAL A 127 -5.79 -29.54 -7.05
C VAL A 127 -6.17 -28.34 -6.18
N LEU A 128 -5.37 -27.27 -6.21
CA LEU A 128 -5.64 -26.07 -5.42
C LEU A 128 -6.99 -25.43 -5.80
N LEU A 129 -7.27 -25.30 -7.09
CA LEU A 129 -8.52 -24.70 -7.58
C LEU A 129 -9.75 -25.57 -7.28
N LEU A 130 -9.64 -26.90 -7.44
CA LEU A 130 -10.73 -27.82 -7.19
C LEU A 130 -11.02 -27.99 -5.69
N VAL A 131 -9.97 -28.06 -4.85
CA VAL A 131 -10.10 -28.26 -3.40
C VAL A 131 -10.47 -26.96 -2.68
N ALA A 132 -9.75 -25.86 -2.93
CA ALA A 132 -10.03 -24.57 -2.27
C ALA A 132 -11.28 -23.88 -2.85
N GLY A 133 -11.65 -24.26 -4.07
CA GLY A 133 -12.76 -23.70 -4.83
C GLY A 133 -14.07 -24.48 -4.78
N ARG A 134 -14.22 -25.49 -3.91
CA ARG A 134 -15.41 -26.38 -3.82
C ARG A 134 -16.79 -25.71 -3.83
N ARG A 135 -16.87 -24.42 -3.49
CA ARG A 135 -18.11 -23.62 -3.44
C ARG A 135 -18.19 -22.50 -4.48
N ASP A 136 -17.29 -22.44 -5.45
CA ASP A 136 -17.32 -21.45 -6.53
C ASP A 136 -17.15 -22.15 -7.89
N LEU A 137 -18.15 -22.00 -8.76
CA LEU A 137 -18.18 -22.61 -10.08
C LEU A 137 -17.00 -22.14 -10.95
N ARG A 138 -16.53 -20.90 -10.76
CA ARG A 138 -15.41 -20.33 -11.55
C ARG A 138 -14.09 -21.03 -11.25
N THR A 139 -13.81 -21.27 -9.97
CA THR A 139 -12.62 -22.01 -9.55
C THR A 139 -12.70 -23.45 -10.02
N TRP A 140 -13.89 -24.06 -10.00
CA TRP A 140 -14.07 -25.41 -10.50
C TRP A 140 -13.79 -25.50 -12.01
N LEU A 141 -14.39 -24.63 -12.82
CA LEU A 141 -14.19 -24.60 -14.27
C LEU A 141 -12.73 -24.37 -14.67
N LEU A 142 -12.05 -23.43 -14.02
CA LEU A 142 -10.63 -23.18 -14.27
C LEU A 142 -9.74 -24.33 -13.76
N GLY A 143 -10.11 -24.96 -12.64
CA GLY A 143 -9.40 -26.12 -12.10
C GLY A 143 -9.51 -27.34 -13.02
N VAL A 144 -10.69 -27.59 -13.61
CA VAL A 144 -10.88 -28.62 -14.63
C VAL A 144 -10.10 -28.30 -15.90
N TYR A 145 -10.06 -27.03 -16.35
CA TYR A 145 -9.19 -26.62 -17.45
C TYR A 145 -7.71 -26.97 -17.19
N CYS A 146 -7.19 -26.64 -16.01
CA CYS A 146 -5.81 -26.97 -15.64
C CYS A 146 -5.57 -28.48 -15.57
N LEU A 147 -6.54 -29.25 -15.07
CA LEU A 147 -6.47 -30.71 -15.00
C LEU A 147 -6.40 -31.33 -16.39
N LEU A 148 -7.28 -30.92 -17.30
CA LEU A 148 -7.30 -31.40 -18.69
C LEU A 148 -6.03 -31.02 -19.44
N LYS A 149 -5.48 -29.82 -19.19
CA LYS A 149 -4.17 -29.43 -19.75
C LYS A 149 -3.00 -30.22 -19.16
N ALA A 150 -3.10 -30.71 -17.93
CA ALA A 150 -2.06 -31.52 -17.29
C ALA A 150 -1.92 -32.91 -17.92
N THR A 151 -2.88 -33.37 -18.72
CA THR A 151 -2.80 -34.64 -19.45
C THR A 151 -2.04 -34.57 -20.76
N LEU A 152 -1.71 -33.35 -21.22
CA LEU A 152 -0.97 -33.12 -22.47
C LEU A 152 0.48 -33.67 -22.42
N PRO A 153 1.31 -33.37 -21.40
CA PRO A 153 2.69 -33.87 -21.38
C PRO A 153 2.86 -35.40 -21.32
N PRO A 154 2.06 -36.19 -20.57
CA PRO A 154 2.09 -37.66 -20.64
C PRO A 154 1.96 -38.22 -22.06
N LEU A 155 1.17 -37.55 -22.90
CA LEU A 155 0.98 -37.86 -24.31
C LEU A 155 2.12 -37.39 -25.21
N HIS A 156 3.00 -36.51 -24.74
CA HIS A 156 4.32 -36.33 -25.35
C HIS A 156 5.30 -37.39 -24.84
N MET A 157 5.19 -37.85 -23.58
CA MET A 157 6.14 -38.81 -22.99
C MET A 157 6.00 -40.25 -23.50
N LEU A 158 4.78 -40.72 -23.80
CA LEU A 158 4.51 -42.10 -24.24
C LEU A 158 4.76 -42.35 -25.74
N PRO A 159 4.36 -41.44 -26.66
CA PRO A 159 4.58 -41.56 -28.09
C PRO A 159 5.87 -40.91 -28.60
N ALA A 160 6.48 -39.91 -27.95
CA ALA A 160 7.75 -39.34 -28.45
C ALA A 160 8.90 -40.38 -28.39
N PHE A 161 8.81 -41.36 -27.49
CA PHE A 161 9.66 -42.56 -27.51
C PHE A 161 9.55 -43.36 -28.82
N PHE A 162 8.43 -43.26 -29.54
CA PHE A 162 8.13 -43.97 -30.79
C PHE A 162 8.05 -43.10 -32.06
N LEU A 163 7.71 -41.81 -31.95
CA LEU A 163 7.46 -40.90 -33.07
C LEU A 163 8.71 -40.11 -33.50
N GLU A 164 9.65 -39.81 -32.60
CA GLU A 164 10.86 -39.06 -32.93
C GLU A 164 12.07 -39.96 -33.25
N ILE A 165 12.09 -41.20 -32.76
CA ILE A 165 13.27 -42.09 -32.85
C ILE A 165 13.14 -43.11 -34.00
N ALA A 166 11.92 -43.35 -34.50
CA ALA A 166 11.65 -44.41 -35.46
C ALA A 166 11.06 -43.86 -36.78
N PRO A 167 11.55 -44.29 -37.97
CA PRO A 167 10.94 -43.91 -39.24
C PRO A 167 9.44 -44.28 -39.28
N PRO A 168 8.58 -43.55 -40.03
CA PRO A 168 7.11 -43.73 -40.04
C PRO A 168 6.63 -45.19 -40.21
N GLU A 169 7.42 -46.00 -40.91
CA GLU A 169 7.20 -47.42 -41.15
C GLU A 169 7.27 -48.28 -39.87
N GLN A 170 8.12 -47.93 -38.91
CA GLN A 170 8.29 -48.64 -37.64
C GLN A 170 7.17 -48.35 -36.64
N PHE A 171 6.63 -47.12 -36.63
CA PHE A 171 5.44 -46.80 -35.84
C PHE A 171 4.21 -47.59 -36.33
N SER A 172 4.04 -47.66 -37.66
CA SER A 172 3.00 -48.49 -38.28
C SER A 172 3.14 -49.96 -37.89
N ALA A 173 4.36 -50.51 -37.94
CA ALA A 173 4.64 -51.88 -37.52
C ALA A 173 4.40 -52.13 -36.02
N PHE A 174 4.77 -51.19 -35.15
CA PHE A 174 4.53 -51.27 -33.71
C PHE A 174 3.02 -51.30 -33.39
N VAL A 175 2.25 -50.38 -33.97
CA VAL A 175 0.80 -50.35 -33.78
C VAL A 175 0.15 -51.63 -34.32
N GLN A 176 0.63 -52.18 -35.44
CA GLN A 176 0.13 -53.44 -36.00
C GLN A 176 0.49 -54.68 -35.16
N ALA A 177 1.61 -54.64 -34.43
CA ALA A 177 2.05 -55.71 -33.53
C ALA A 177 1.27 -55.76 -32.20
N LEU A 178 0.51 -54.71 -31.87
CA LEU A 178 -0.31 -54.67 -30.67
C LEU A 178 -1.53 -55.61 -30.77
N PRO A 179 -1.93 -56.28 -29.66
CA PRO A 179 -3.19 -57.03 -29.58
C PRO A 179 -4.38 -56.19 -30.06
N ALA A 180 -5.40 -56.83 -30.63
CA ALA A 180 -6.58 -56.13 -31.17
C ALA A 180 -7.28 -55.24 -30.13
N SER A 181 -7.30 -55.66 -28.87
CA SER A 181 -7.80 -54.88 -27.72
C SER A 181 -6.96 -53.64 -27.44
N SER A 182 -5.63 -53.73 -27.48
CA SER A 182 -4.71 -52.61 -27.27
C SER A 182 -4.74 -51.61 -28.43
N ARG A 183 -4.92 -52.09 -29.67
CA ARG A 183 -5.17 -51.24 -30.84
C ARG A 183 -6.49 -50.50 -30.69
N LEU A 184 -7.56 -51.21 -30.34
CA LEU A 184 -8.88 -50.63 -30.11
C LEU A 184 -8.82 -49.58 -28.99
N PHE A 185 -8.08 -49.84 -27.91
CA PHE A 185 -7.86 -48.87 -26.83
C PHE A 185 -7.11 -47.62 -27.32
N LEU A 186 -6.05 -47.76 -28.11
CA LEU A 186 -5.34 -46.63 -28.75
C LEU A 186 -6.24 -45.83 -29.69
N TYR A 187 -7.15 -46.49 -30.40
CA TYR A 187 -8.10 -45.84 -31.31
C TYR A 187 -9.32 -45.22 -30.60
N LEU A 188 -9.69 -45.74 -29.42
CA LEU A 188 -10.79 -45.25 -28.60
C LEU A 188 -10.34 -44.28 -27.50
N TYR A 189 -9.03 -44.16 -27.28
CA TYR A 189 -8.45 -43.23 -26.32
C TYR A 189 -8.86 -41.80 -26.69
N VAL A 190 -9.55 -41.12 -25.79
CA VAL A 190 -10.01 -39.73 -25.96
C VAL A 190 -9.06 -38.84 -25.17
N PRO A 191 -8.11 -38.13 -25.81
CA PRO A 191 -7.20 -37.28 -25.08
C PRO A 191 -7.97 -36.15 -24.39
N ALA A 192 -7.97 -36.16 -23.06
CA ALA A 192 -8.86 -35.27 -22.31
C ALA A 192 -8.56 -33.77 -22.56
N TYR A 193 -7.30 -33.44 -22.87
CA TYR A 193 -6.86 -32.07 -23.18
C TYR A 193 -7.59 -31.43 -24.37
N LEU A 194 -8.10 -32.22 -25.33
CA LEU A 194 -8.81 -31.73 -26.52
C LEU A 194 -10.06 -30.91 -26.16
N PHE A 195 -10.61 -31.15 -24.97
CA PHE A 195 -11.83 -30.51 -24.49
C PHE A 195 -11.55 -29.36 -23.53
N ALA A 196 -10.28 -29.10 -23.17
CA ALA A 196 -9.91 -28.04 -22.23
C ALA A 196 -10.48 -26.66 -22.63
N PRO A 197 -10.45 -26.21 -23.91
CA PRO A 197 -11.00 -24.90 -24.28
C PRO A 197 -12.49 -24.75 -23.97
N ALA A 198 -13.28 -25.83 -24.00
CA ALA A 198 -14.70 -25.77 -23.67
C ALA A 198 -14.94 -25.34 -22.21
N PHE A 199 -14.11 -25.82 -21.29
CA PHE A 199 -14.16 -25.43 -19.88
C PHE A 199 -13.69 -24.00 -19.66
N LEU A 200 -12.73 -23.53 -20.46
CA LEU A 200 -12.30 -22.13 -20.42
C LEU A 200 -13.36 -21.18 -21.00
N TRP A 201 -14.09 -21.58 -22.05
CA TRP A 201 -15.25 -20.83 -22.55
C TRP A 201 -16.42 -20.82 -21.57
N ALA A 202 -16.64 -21.94 -20.87
CA ALA A 202 -17.60 -22.00 -19.77
C ALA A 202 -17.16 -21.08 -18.61
N PHE A 203 -15.87 -21.06 -18.26
CA PHE A 203 -15.31 -20.10 -17.30
C PHE A 203 -15.51 -18.66 -17.78
N ALA A 204 -15.26 -18.40 -19.06
CA ALA A 204 -15.44 -17.09 -19.67
C ALA A 204 -16.89 -16.63 -19.71
N ARG A 205 -17.86 -17.53 -19.49
CA ARG A 205 -19.28 -17.20 -19.28
C ARG A 205 -19.52 -16.69 -17.85
N GLU A 206 -18.93 -17.34 -16.87
CA GLU A 206 -19.12 -17.07 -15.44
C GLU A 206 -18.19 -15.96 -14.89
N CYS A 207 -17.09 -15.66 -15.58
CA CYS A 207 -16.08 -14.68 -15.17
C CYS A 207 -15.82 -13.65 -16.30
N PRO A 208 -15.82 -12.33 -16.00
CA PRO A 208 -16.11 -11.68 -14.72
C PRO A 208 -17.61 -11.56 -14.43
N ARG A 209 -17.95 -11.32 -13.16
CA ARG A 209 -19.33 -10.98 -12.76
C ARG A 209 -19.68 -9.58 -13.26
N VAL A 210 -20.60 -9.51 -14.22
CA VAL A 210 -21.03 -8.26 -14.88
C VAL A 210 -22.47 -7.92 -14.49
N HIS A 211 -22.77 -6.62 -14.38
CA HIS A 211 -24.09 -6.14 -13.94
C HIS A 211 -25.12 -6.10 -15.09
N ARG A 212 -24.67 -6.13 -16.35
CA ARG A 212 -25.53 -6.13 -17.54
C ARG A 212 -25.03 -7.16 -18.54
N ARG A 213 -25.96 -7.87 -19.17
CA ARG A 213 -25.65 -8.82 -20.24
C ARG A 213 -25.10 -8.08 -21.46
N ALA A 214 -23.98 -8.56 -22.01
CA ALA A 214 -23.32 -8.00 -23.18
C ALA A 214 -23.34 -8.99 -24.35
N ARG A 215 -23.10 -8.52 -25.59
CA ARG A 215 -22.99 -9.38 -26.79
C ARG A 215 -21.94 -10.49 -26.64
N LEU A 216 -20.91 -10.26 -25.81
CA LEU A 216 -19.87 -11.23 -25.50
C LEU A 216 -20.36 -12.43 -24.67
N ASP A 217 -21.47 -12.31 -23.94
CA ASP A 217 -22.05 -13.42 -23.19
C ASP A 217 -22.67 -14.46 -24.13
N ASP A 218 -23.29 -14.00 -25.23
CA ASP A 218 -23.79 -14.87 -26.29
C ASP A 218 -22.67 -15.59 -27.02
N LEU A 219 -21.56 -14.88 -27.28
CA LEU A 219 -20.37 -15.48 -27.86
C LEU A 219 -19.82 -16.59 -26.95
N ALA A 220 -19.61 -16.29 -25.66
CA ALA A 220 -19.11 -17.29 -24.70
C ALA A 220 -20.02 -18.52 -24.60
N ARG A 221 -21.35 -18.31 -24.61
CA ARG A 221 -22.33 -19.42 -24.65
C ARG A 221 -22.23 -20.28 -25.90
N ARG A 222 -22.12 -19.67 -27.08
CA ARG A 222 -22.05 -20.38 -28.37
C ARG A 222 -20.72 -21.11 -28.58
N MET A 223 -19.64 -20.60 -28.01
CA MET A 223 -18.31 -21.19 -28.20
C MET A 223 -18.08 -22.46 -27.38
N VAL A 224 -18.80 -22.69 -26.28
CA VAL A 224 -18.70 -23.96 -25.52
C VAL A 224 -18.99 -25.19 -26.41
N PRO A 225 -20.15 -25.31 -27.09
CA PRO A 225 -20.40 -26.47 -27.97
C PRO A 225 -19.48 -26.49 -29.20
N VAL A 226 -19.02 -25.33 -29.69
CA VAL A 226 -18.05 -25.27 -30.79
C VAL A 226 -16.70 -25.86 -30.37
N SER A 227 -16.21 -25.54 -29.17
CA SER A 227 -14.96 -26.12 -28.64
C SER A 227 -15.10 -27.62 -28.38
N VAL A 228 -16.27 -28.08 -27.92
CA VAL A 228 -16.54 -29.52 -27.78
C VAL A 228 -16.53 -30.21 -29.15
N ALA A 229 -17.21 -29.63 -30.15
CA ALA A 229 -17.23 -30.16 -31.51
C ALA A 229 -15.83 -30.16 -32.15
N ALA A 230 -15.03 -29.14 -31.90
CA ALA A 230 -13.63 -29.09 -32.34
C ALA A 230 -12.79 -30.21 -31.71
N GLY A 231 -12.95 -30.46 -30.41
CA GLY A 231 -12.29 -31.58 -29.72
C GLY A 231 -12.66 -32.93 -30.33
N PHE A 232 -13.95 -33.17 -30.59
CA PHE A 232 -14.41 -34.38 -31.27
C PHE A 232 -13.95 -34.50 -32.72
N ALA A 233 -13.91 -33.38 -33.46
CA ALA A 233 -13.43 -33.38 -34.84
C ALA A 233 -11.94 -33.72 -34.90
N ILE A 234 -11.12 -33.16 -34.01
CA ILE A 234 -9.69 -33.49 -33.89
C ILE A 234 -9.53 -34.96 -33.51
N TRP A 235 -10.25 -35.42 -32.48
CA TRP A 235 -10.22 -36.82 -32.03
C TRP A 235 -10.61 -37.80 -33.14
N ALA A 236 -11.67 -37.52 -33.90
CA ALA A 236 -12.12 -38.35 -35.01
C ALA A 236 -11.17 -38.31 -36.22
N ALA A 237 -10.46 -37.20 -36.43
CA ALA A 237 -9.49 -37.06 -37.50
C ALA A 237 -8.20 -37.86 -37.23
N THR A 238 -7.80 -38.02 -35.96
CA THR A 238 -6.58 -38.75 -35.57
C THR A 238 -6.50 -40.18 -36.15
N PRO A 239 -7.47 -41.09 -35.94
CA PRO A 239 -7.40 -42.44 -36.48
C PRO A 239 -7.45 -42.49 -38.01
N VAL A 240 -8.21 -41.59 -38.66
CA VAL A 240 -8.27 -41.48 -40.13
C VAL A 240 -6.91 -41.09 -40.70
N THR A 241 -6.22 -40.16 -40.06
CA THR A 241 -4.90 -39.69 -40.48
C THR A 241 -3.85 -40.80 -40.33
N VAL A 242 -3.92 -41.55 -39.23
CA VAL A 242 -3.06 -42.73 -39.03
C VAL A 242 -3.33 -43.78 -40.11
N GLN A 243 -4.59 -44.07 -40.46
CA GLN A 243 -4.93 -45.02 -41.53
C GLN A 243 -4.48 -44.55 -42.91
N LEU A 244 -4.59 -43.25 -43.23
CA LEU A 244 -4.09 -42.69 -44.48
C LEU A 244 -2.57 -42.78 -44.58
N ALA A 245 -1.86 -42.48 -43.50
CA ALA A 245 -0.41 -42.67 -43.42
C ALA A 245 -0.02 -44.15 -43.61
N GLN A 246 -0.77 -45.08 -42.98
CA GLN A 246 -0.58 -46.52 -43.14
C GLN A 246 -0.87 -47.03 -44.57
N ALA A 247 -1.79 -46.37 -45.29
CA ALA A 247 -2.10 -46.66 -46.68
C ALA A 247 -1.07 -46.06 -47.68
N GLY A 248 0.04 -45.49 -47.19
CA GLY A 248 1.12 -44.96 -48.02
C GLY A 248 0.90 -43.54 -48.54
N TYR A 249 -0.15 -42.85 -48.08
CA TYR A 249 -0.30 -41.43 -48.37
C TYR A 249 0.69 -40.62 -47.52
N ALA A 250 1.39 -39.68 -48.15
CA ALA A 250 2.31 -38.76 -47.48
C ALA A 250 1.52 -37.78 -46.60
N VAL A 251 1.15 -38.20 -45.40
CA VAL A 251 0.47 -37.37 -44.41
C VAL A 251 1.47 -37.03 -43.31
N PRO A 252 1.87 -35.76 -43.15
CA PRO A 252 2.73 -35.34 -42.05
C PRO A 252 1.91 -35.38 -40.75
N VAL A 253 1.92 -36.53 -40.07
CA VAL A 253 1.18 -36.76 -38.83
C VAL A 253 1.59 -35.76 -37.73
N SER A 254 2.85 -35.35 -37.71
CA SER A 254 3.35 -34.27 -36.83
C SER A 254 2.65 -32.94 -37.09
N LEU A 255 2.53 -32.52 -38.35
CA LEU A 255 1.86 -31.27 -38.71
C LEU A 255 0.39 -31.24 -38.26
N LEU A 256 -0.32 -32.37 -38.32
CA LEU A 256 -1.70 -32.45 -37.83
C LEU A 256 -1.77 -32.30 -36.31
N PHE A 257 -0.84 -32.91 -35.59
CA PHE A 257 -0.75 -32.81 -34.14
C PHE A 257 -0.43 -31.37 -33.70
N ASP A 258 0.57 -30.75 -34.31
CA ASP A 258 0.97 -29.36 -34.03
C ASP A 258 -0.13 -28.36 -34.39
N ALA A 259 -0.78 -28.55 -35.55
CA ALA A 259 -1.93 -27.75 -35.94
C ALA A 259 -3.11 -27.90 -34.97
N SER A 260 -3.32 -29.10 -34.42
CA SER A 260 -4.37 -29.35 -33.43
C SER A 260 -4.10 -28.60 -32.12
N LEU A 261 -2.85 -28.61 -31.64
CA LEU A 261 -2.45 -27.85 -30.45
C LEU A 261 -2.58 -26.35 -30.66
N ALA A 262 -2.10 -25.83 -31.80
CA ALA A 262 -2.24 -24.41 -32.16
C ALA A 262 -3.71 -23.97 -32.20
N VAL A 263 -4.61 -24.78 -32.77
CA VAL A 263 -6.06 -24.48 -32.80
C VAL A 263 -6.65 -24.42 -31.40
N LEU A 264 -6.32 -25.37 -30.52
CA LEU A 264 -6.83 -25.41 -29.15
C LEU A 264 -6.31 -24.23 -28.30
N ASP A 265 -5.05 -23.86 -28.48
CA ASP A 265 -4.44 -22.73 -27.77
C ASP A 265 -4.96 -21.39 -28.27
N VAL A 266 -5.21 -21.23 -29.58
CA VAL A 266 -5.90 -20.06 -30.12
C VAL A 266 -7.32 -19.96 -29.56
N LEU A 267 -8.09 -21.06 -29.52
CA LEU A 267 -9.42 -21.07 -28.91
C LEU A 267 -9.37 -20.65 -27.43
N ALA A 268 -8.35 -21.10 -26.71
CA ALA A 268 -8.17 -20.77 -25.30
C ALA A 268 -7.76 -19.29 -25.09
N LEU A 269 -6.88 -18.76 -25.94
CA LEU A 269 -6.49 -17.35 -25.96
C LEU A 269 -7.67 -16.43 -26.28
N VAL A 270 -8.51 -16.80 -27.25
CA VAL A 270 -9.71 -16.04 -27.58
C VAL A 270 -10.70 -16.06 -26.40
N ALA A 271 -10.88 -17.21 -25.73
CA ALA A 271 -11.70 -17.29 -24.52
C ALA A 271 -11.17 -16.35 -23.42
N ALA A 272 -9.86 -16.35 -23.19
CA ALA A 272 -9.22 -15.45 -22.22
C ALA A 272 -9.33 -13.97 -22.61
N ALA A 273 -9.20 -13.63 -23.89
CA ALA A 273 -9.41 -12.27 -24.40
C ALA A 273 -10.86 -11.81 -24.17
N VAL A 274 -11.85 -12.70 -24.35
CA VAL A 274 -13.26 -12.41 -24.05
C VAL A 274 -13.45 -12.12 -22.55
N VAL A 275 -12.80 -12.87 -21.65
CA VAL A 275 -12.81 -12.56 -20.20
C VAL A 275 -12.30 -11.14 -19.96
N VAL A 276 -11.18 -10.76 -20.56
CA VAL A 276 -10.56 -9.43 -20.44
C VAL A 276 -11.48 -8.33 -20.98
N LEU A 277 -12.04 -8.51 -22.17
CA LEU A 277 -12.93 -7.52 -22.79
C LEU A 277 -14.23 -7.34 -21.99
N ARG A 278 -14.76 -8.41 -21.38
CA ARG A 278 -15.93 -8.35 -20.51
C ARG A 278 -15.69 -7.54 -19.23
N ALA A 279 -14.45 -7.45 -18.76
CA ALA A 279 -14.10 -6.76 -17.52
C ALA A 279 -14.44 -5.27 -17.53
N HIS A 280 -14.52 -4.61 -18.69
CA HIS A 280 -14.92 -3.20 -18.78
C HIS A 280 -16.30 -2.90 -18.18
N THR A 281 -17.16 -3.91 -18.06
CA THR A 281 -18.52 -3.79 -17.49
C THR A 281 -18.64 -4.37 -16.07
N ALA A 282 -17.52 -4.81 -15.48
CA ALA A 282 -17.44 -5.44 -14.17
C ALA A 282 -17.06 -4.41 -13.07
N PRO A 283 -17.38 -4.69 -11.79
CA PRO A 283 -16.95 -3.85 -10.68
C PRO A 283 -15.41 -3.82 -10.56
N ALA A 284 -14.86 -2.75 -9.96
CA ALA A 284 -13.42 -2.49 -9.93
C ALA A 284 -12.58 -3.63 -9.32
N GLU A 285 -13.14 -4.41 -8.40
CA GLU A 285 -12.47 -5.59 -7.85
C GLU A 285 -12.33 -6.73 -8.87
N GLU A 286 -13.39 -7.00 -9.65
CA GLU A 286 -13.40 -8.04 -10.69
C GLU A 286 -12.52 -7.62 -11.89
N VAL A 287 -12.51 -6.33 -12.25
CA VAL A 287 -11.60 -5.79 -13.28
C VAL A 287 -10.15 -6.11 -12.94
N ARG A 288 -9.75 -5.88 -11.68
CA ARG A 288 -8.38 -6.17 -11.22
C ARG A 288 -8.05 -7.66 -11.28
N ARG A 289 -9.00 -8.53 -10.90
CA ARG A 289 -8.82 -9.99 -10.99
C ARG A 289 -8.65 -10.46 -12.42
N VAL A 290 -9.45 -9.91 -13.33
CA VAL A 290 -9.37 -10.24 -14.75
C VAL A 290 -8.06 -9.75 -15.38
N VAL A 291 -7.54 -8.59 -14.97
CA VAL A 291 -6.21 -8.15 -15.42
C VAL A 291 -5.12 -9.12 -14.97
N VAL A 292 -5.17 -9.56 -13.71
CA VAL A 292 -4.21 -10.55 -13.18
C VAL A 292 -4.36 -11.90 -13.89
N PHE A 293 -5.59 -12.35 -14.11
CA PHE A 293 -5.90 -13.53 -14.91
C PHE A 293 -5.33 -13.41 -16.32
N GLY A 294 -5.58 -12.31 -17.03
CA GLY A 294 -5.13 -12.09 -18.39
C GLY A 294 -3.61 -12.07 -18.52
N VAL A 295 -2.91 -11.43 -17.58
CA VAL A 295 -1.44 -11.46 -17.52
C VAL A 295 -0.93 -12.89 -17.25
N GLY A 296 -1.51 -13.58 -16.26
CA GLY A 296 -1.14 -14.96 -15.95
C GLY A 296 -1.40 -15.92 -17.12
N PHE A 297 -2.53 -15.75 -17.82
CA PHE A 297 -2.93 -16.56 -18.97
C PHE A 297 -2.03 -16.31 -20.17
N LEU A 298 -1.64 -15.05 -20.42
CA LEU A 298 -0.69 -14.70 -21.47
C LEU A 298 0.70 -15.30 -21.20
N MET A 299 1.18 -15.22 -19.94
CA MET A 299 2.44 -15.85 -19.52
C MET A 299 2.40 -17.38 -19.62
N HIS A 300 1.24 -17.99 -19.35
CA HIS A 300 1.05 -19.43 -19.40
C HIS A 300 0.82 -19.95 -20.82
N SER A 301 -0.32 -19.62 -21.43
CA SER A 301 -0.75 -20.17 -22.73
C SER A 301 -0.35 -19.29 -23.91
N GLY A 302 -0.13 -17.99 -23.74
CA GLY A 302 0.26 -17.11 -24.85
C GLY A 302 1.65 -17.42 -25.42
N VAL A 303 2.56 -17.82 -24.53
CA VAL A 303 3.92 -18.25 -24.89
C VAL A 303 3.90 -19.59 -25.63
N ALA A 304 3.11 -20.56 -25.15
CA ALA A 304 2.96 -21.87 -25.80
C ALA A 304 2.30 -21.73 -27.19
N ALA A 305 1.21 -20.97 -27.28
CA ALA A 305 0.53 -20.71 -28.54
C ALA A 305 1.43 -20.06 -29.60
N ALA A 306 2.30 -19.13 -29.20
CA ALA A 306 3.23 -18.49 -30.12
C ALA A 306 4.27 -19.47 -30.69
N TYR A 307 4.70 -20.43 -29.87
CA TYR A 307 5.57 -21.52 -30.29
C TYR A 307 4.85 -22.48 -31.24
N ASP A 308 3.67 -22.98 -30.86
CA ASP A 308 2.90 -23.93 -31.65
C ASP A 308 2.51 -23.35 -33.02
N VAL A 309 2.12 -22.07 -33.07
CA VAL A 309 1.82 -21.38 -34.33
C VAL A 309 3.08 -21.24 -35.20
N ALA A 310 4.24 -20.92 -34.61
CA ALA A 310 5.49 -20.81 -35.36
C ALA A 310 5.94 -22.15 -35.96
N GLU A 311 5.72 -23.25 -35.24
CA GLU A 311 6.04 -24.61 -35.70
C GLU A 311 5.18 -25.02 -36.90
N VAL A 312 3.88 -24.68 -36.90
CA VAL A 312 2.97 -24.95 -38.04
C VAL A 312 3.46 -24.29 -39.33
N PHE A 313 4.05 -23.10 -39.25
CA PHE A 313 4.57 -22.38 -40.43
C PHE A 313 6.00 -22.77 -40.82
N SER A 314 6.74 -23.47 -39.94
CA SER A 314 8.11 -23.91 -40.20
C SER A 314 8.38 -25.30 -39.59
N PRO A 315 7.72 -26.35 -40.09
CA PRO A 315 7.77 -27.67 -39.46
C PRO A 315 9.19 -28.23 -39.42
N GLY A 316 9.65 -28.64 -38.23
CA GLY A 316 10.97 -29.24 -38.02
C GLY A 316 12.14 -28.26 -38.04
N HIS A 317 11.93 -26.97 -38.32
CA HIS A 317 13.01 -25.98 -38.32
C HIS A 317 13.46 -25.64 -36.89
N TRP A 318 12.55 -25.68 -35.92
CA TRP A 318 12.84 -25.34 -34.52
C TRP A 318 13.26 -26.56 -33.68
N VAL A 319 12.71 -27.74 -33.97
CA VAL A 319 13.09 -29.00 -33.30
C VAL A 319 14.51 -29.44 -33.70
N ALA A 320 14.93 -29.21 -34.96
CA ALA A 320 16.21 -29.72 -35.47
C ALA A 320 17.40 -28.76 -35.35
N ASN A 321 17.20 -27.43 -35.28
CA ASN A 321 18.29 -26.45 -35.31
C ASN A 321 18.56 -25.75 -33.97
N TYR A 322 17.68 -25.91 -32.98
CA TYR A 322 17.81 -25.26 -31.68
C TYR A 322 17.81 -26.31 -30.59
N GLU A 323 18.98 -26.89 -30.30
CA GLU A 323 19.31 -27.25 -28.92
C GLU A 323 19.12 -25.98 -28.07
N TRP A 324 17.95 -25.83 -27.46
CA TRP A 324 17.63 -24.96 -26.33
C TRP A 324 18.23 -23.56 -26.41
N SER A 325 17.78 -22.75 -27.40
CA SER A 325 18.02 -21.31 -27.32
C SER A 325 17.50 -20.79 -25.98
N PRO A 326 18.19 -19.88 -25.30
CA PRO A 326 17.72 -19.46 -23.99
C PRO A 326 16.47 -18.56 -24.05
N THR A 327 15.99 -18.22 -25.26
CA THR A 327 14.62 -17.77 -25.50
C THR A 327 13.60 -18.85 -25.14
N VAL A 328 13.81 -20.10 -25.55
CA VAL A 328 12.95 -21.24 -25.18
C VAL A 328 13.00 -21.47 -23.67
N LEU A 329 14.19 -21.44 -23.06
CA LEU A 329 14.36 -21.54 -21.61
C LEU A 329 13.64 -20.41 -20.85
N LEU A 330 13.74 -19.16 -21.32
CA LEU A 330 13.05 -18.01 -20.74
C LEU A 330 11.53 -18.17 -20.82
N LEU A 331 11.02 -18.61 -21.97
CA LEU A 331 9.60 -18.87 -22.20
C LEU A 331 9.08 -19.99 -21.27
N GLN A 332 9.90 -20.99 -20.99
CA GLN A 332 9.56 -22.11 -20.09
C GLN A 332 9.55 -21.72 -18.61
N VAL A 333 10.50 -20.88 -18.18
CA VAL A 333 10.53 -20.33 -16.82
C VAL A 333 9.27 -19.52 -16.52
N MET A 334 8.60 -18.96 -17.53
CA MET A 334 7.38 -18.14 -17.38
C MET A 334 6.10 -18.97 -17.21
N HIS A 335 6.11 -20.25 -17.58
CA HIS A 335 4.92 -21.11 -17.56
C HIS A 335 4.46 -21.43 -16.13
N PHE A 336 5.41 -21.70 -15.22
CA PHE A 336 5.12 -21.98 -13.81
C PHE A 336 4.60 -20.74 -13.05
N PRO A 337 5.25 -19.55 -13.11
CA PRO A 337 4.69 -18.31 -12.60
C PRO A 337 3.33 -17.97 -13.21
N GLY A 338 3.14 -18.17 -14.52
CA GLY A 338 1.85 -17.97 -15.18
C GLY A 338 0.75 -18.83 -14.57
N THR A 339 1.05 -20.12 -14.34
CA THR A 339 0.15 -21.06 -13.66
C THR A 339 -0.19 -20.63 -12.24
N VAL A 340 0.80 -20.13 -11.48
CA VAL A 340 0.60 -19.59 -10.13
C VAL A 340 -0.30 -18.35 -10.14
N VAL A 341 -0.06 -17.43 -11.07
CA VAL A 341 -0.84 -16.20 -11.23
C VAL A 341 -2.28 -16.52 -11.65
N LEU A 342 -2.48 -17.54 -12.49
CA LEU A 342 -3.80 -17.99 -12.94
C LEU A 342 -4.70 -18.42 -11.79
N TRP A 343 -4.27 -19.37 -10.94
CA TRP A 343 -5.13 -19.79 -9.84
C TRP A 343 -5.26 -18.72 -8.76
N TYR A 344 -4.22 -17.90 -8.54
CA TYR A 344 -4.29 -16.75 -7.64
C TYR A 344 -5.35 -15.73 -8.09
N SER A 345 -5.48 -15.48 -9.39
CA SER A 345 -6.47 -14.52 -9.93
C SER A 345 -7.91 -14.81 -9.48
N VAL A 346 -8.21 -16.09 -9.21
CA VAL A 346 -9.53 -16.55 -8.79
C VAL A 346 -9.61 -16.76 -7.27
N LEU A 347 -8.55 -17.27 -6.63
CA LEU A 347 -8.53 -17.57 -5.19
C LEU A 347 -8.13 -16.40 -4.28
N ALA A 348 -7.68 -15.26 -4.80
CA ALA A 348 -7.14 -14.13 -4.03
C ALA A 348 -8.05 -13.59 -2.92
N ALA A 349 -9.38 -13.78 -2.99
CA ALA A 349 -10.32 -13.34 -1.96
C ALA A 349 -10.53 -14.35 -0.82
N ARG A 350 -10.09 -15.60 -1.00
CA ARG A 350 -10.26 -16.69 -0.02
C ARG A 350 -8.97 -17.06 0.68
N VAL A 351 -7.83 -16.57 0.20
CA VAL A 351 -6.54 -16.73 0.86
C VAL A 351 -6.19 -15.43 1.58
N PRO A 352 -6.60 -15.24 2.85
CA PRO A 352 -6.01 -14.16 3.63
C PRO A 352 -4.50 -14.44 3.69
N HIS A 353 -3.70 -13.39 3.48
CA HIS A 353 -2.24 -13.38 3.57
C HIS A 353 -1.39 -13.73 2.33
N VAL A 354 -1.88 -14.31 1.21
CA VAL A 354 -0.96 -14.51 0.05
C VAL A 354 -0.55 -13.18 -0.58
N ARG A 355 -1.44 -12.20 -0.64
CA ARG A 355 -1.12 -10.86 -1.17
C ARG A 355 -0.08 -10.15 -0.31
N GLU A 356 -0.14 -10.35 1.01
CA GLU A 356 0.82 -9.83 1.99
C GLU A 356 2.14 -10.61 1.99
N VAL A 357 2.11 -11.93 1.82
CA VAL A 357 3.28 -12.80 1.68
C VAL A 357 4.00 -12.50 0.37
N VAL A 358 3.29 -12.38 -0.74
CA VAL A 358 3.82 -11.99 -2.05
C VAL A 358 4.40 -10.58 -1.97
N ARG A 359 3.70 -9.63 -1.34
CA ARG A 359 4.23 -8.28 -1.06
C ARG A 359 5.47 -8.33 -0.19
N ALA A 360 5.49 -9.10 0.89
CA ALA A 360 6.62 -9.23 1.80
C ALA A 360 7.82 -9.86 1.11
N SER A 361 7.59 -10.86 0.27
CA SER A 361 8.61 -11.54 -0.53
C SER A 361 9.18 -10.61 -1.60
N TYR A 362 8.35 -9.98 -2.42
CA TYR A 362 8.83 -9.01 -3.42
C TYR A 362 9.47 -7.79 -2.78
N ARG A 363 8.95 -7.28 -1.66
CA ARG A 363 9.57 -6.18 -0.92
C ARG A 363 10.92 -6.58 -0.33
N ARG A 364 11.07 -7.79 0.23
CA ARG A 364 12.36 -8.28 0.72
C ARG A 364 13.40 -8.39 -0.40
N VAL A 365 12.99 -8.83 -1.59
CA VAL A 365 13.88 -8.96 -2.75
C VAL A 365 14.20 -7.58 -3.35
N LEU A 366 13.19 -6.74 -3.60
CA LEU A 366 13.34 -5.42 -4.22
C LEU A 366 13.96 -4.36 -3.30
N ALA A 367 13.82 -4.49 -1.98
CA ALA A 367 14.42 -3.55 -1.02
C ALA A 367 15.91 -3.82 -0.75
N ARG A 368 16.48 -4.92 -1.28
CA ARG A 368 17.91 -5.26 -1.12
C ARG A 368 18.66 -5.00 -2.44
N PRO A 369 19.15 -3.77 -2.67
CA PRO A 369 19.81 -3.42 -3.92
C PRO A 369 21.03 -4.30 -4.23
N GLY A 370 21.77 -4.73 -3.19
CA GLY A 370 22.92 -5.62 -3.35
C GLY A 370 22.54 -7.03 -3.83
N LEU A 371 21.35 -7.53 -3.50
CA LEU A 371 20.92 -8.89 -3.84
C LEU A 371 20.44 -8.97 -5.29
N LEU A 372 19.75 -7.92 -5.77
CA LEU A 372 19.41 -7.76 -7.19
C LEU A 372 20.65 -7.48 -8.05
N GLY A 373 21.59 -6.68 -7.55
CA GLY A 373 22.88 -6.46 -8.21
C GLY A 373 23.70 -7.74 -8.34
N ALA A 374 23.75 -8.57 -7.28
CA ALA A 374 24.39 -9.88 -7.32
C ALA A 374 23.68 -10.85 -8.28
N ALA A 375 22.34 -10.85 -8.31
CA ALA A 375 21.58 -11.65 -9.26
C ALA A 375 21.81 -11.23 -10.73
N ALA A 376 22.00 -9.94 -10.99
CA ALA A 376 22.38 -9.43 -12.32
C ALA A 376 23.84 -9.72 -12.69
N ALA A 377 24.73 -9.87 -11.69
CA ALA A 377 26.13 -10.19 -11.91
C ALA A 377 26.34 -11.64 -12.39
N ALA A 378 25.51 -12.60 -11.96
CA ALA A 378 25.63 -13.99 -12.36
C ALA A 378 25.56 -14.22 -13.89
N PRO A 379 24.55 -13.71 -14.63
CA PRO A 379 24.53 -13.83 -16.09
C PRO A 379 25.65 -13.02 -16.77
N ALA A 380 26.06 -11.87 -16.22
CA ALA A 380 27.19 -11.09 -16.73
C ALA A 380 28.53 -11.84 -16.60
N VAL A 381 28.75 -12.55 -15.49
CA VAL A 381 29.88 -13.46 -15.29
C VAL A 381 29.80 -14.63 -16.27
N GLY A 382 28.60 -15.15 -16.55
CA GLY A 382 28.37 -16.16 -17.58
C GLY A 382 28.80 -15.70 -18.98
N VAL A 383 28.49 -14.44 -19.36
CA VAL A 383 28.99 -13.84 -20.61
C VAL A 383 30.52 -13.76 -20.61
N GLY A 384 31.12 -13.30 -19.51
CA GLY A 384 32.58 -13.24 -19.37
C GLY A 384 33.24 -14.61 -19.45
N TRP A 385 32.63 -15.64 -18.84
CA TRP A 385 33.09 -17.01 -18.94
C TRP A 385 32.99 -17.54 -20.37
N LEU A 386 31.89 -17.27 -21.09
CA LEU A 386 31.74 -17.65 -22.50
C LEU A 386 32.81 -17.02 -23.40
N VAL A 387 33.13 -15.74 -23.17
CA VAL A 387 34.22 -15.03 -23.87
C VAL A 387 35.56 -15.73 -23.61
N LEU A 388 35.83 -16.08 -22.35
CA LEU A 388 37.11 -16.68 -21.93
C LEU A 388 37.24 -18.16 -22.31
N SER A 389 36.14 -18.89 -22.40
CA SER A 389 36.11 -20.33 -22.71
C SER A 389 36.23 -20.63 -24.20
N ARG A 390 36.00 -19.63 -25.06
CA ARG A 390 36.00 -19.77 -26.52
C ARG A 390 36.79 -18.64 -27.19
N PRO A 391 38.10 -18.53 -26.92
CA PRO A 391 38.94 -17.43 -27.42
C PRO A 391 39.06 -17.38 -28.96
N GLU A 392 38.81 -18.51 -29.63
CA GLU A 392 38.91 -18.66 -31.09
C GLU A 392 37.75 -17.98 -31.86
N ARG A 393 36.66 -17.56 -31.17
CA ARG A 393 35.49 -16.96 -31.82
C ARG A 393 35.62 -15.44 -31.94
N THR A 394 35.27 -14.91 -33.11
CA THR A 394 35.22 -13.45 -33.31
C THR A 394 34.08 -12.83 -32.50
N VAL A 395 34.22 -11.55 -32.11
CA VAL A 395 33.19 -10.82 -31.36
C VAL A 395 31.83 -10.83 -32.07
N GLY A 396 31.81 -10.80 -33.41
CA GLY A 396 30.58 -10.91 -34.19
C GLY A 396 29.90 -12.28 -34.06
N ALA A 397 30.67 -13.37 -34.02
CA ALA A 397 30.15 -14.73 -33.80
C ALA A 397 29.66 -14.94 -32.36
N LEU A 398 30.25 -14.23 -31.39
CA LEU A 398 29.81 -14.24 -30.00
C LEU A 398 28.52 -13.41 -29.80
N VAL A 399 28.38 -12.27 -30.48
CA VAL A 399 27.15 -11.47 -30.44
C VAL A 399 25.99 -12.17 -31.15
N ALA A 400 26.29 -13.01 -32.15
CA ALA A 400 25.32 -13.89 -32.80
C ALA A 400 25.02 -15.18 -32.00
N ASP A 401 25.76 -15.46 -30.92
CA ASP A 401 25.59 -16.66 -30.09
C ASP A 401 24.30 -16.51 -29.23
N PRO A 402 23.29 -17.40 -29.40
CA PRO A 402 22.03 -17.32 -28.68
C PRO A 402 22.20 -17.33 -27.16
N LEU A 403 23.20 -18.06 -26.64
CA LEU A 403 23.49 -18.12 -25.21
C LEU A 403 24.01 -16.78 -24.69
N ALA A 404 24.90 -16.13 -25.44
CA ALA A 404 25.41 -14.80 -25.10
C ALA A 404 24.29 -13.75 -25.17
N GLN A 405 23.42 -13.82 -26.18
CA GLN A 405 22.29 -12.90 -26.33
C GLN A 405 21.31 -12.98 -25.16
N SER A 406 20.97 -14.19 -24.70
CA SER A 406 20.03 -14.31 -23.58
C SER A 406 20.66 -13.99 -22.23
N LEU A 407 21.96 -14.27 -22.03
CA LEU A 407 22.66 -13.82 -20.82
C LEU A 407 22.76 -12.28 -20.78
N LEU A 408 23.01 -11.63 -21.91
CA LEU A 408 22.99 -10.17 -22.04
C LEU A 408 21.57 -9.61 -21.80
N ALA A 409 20.55 -10.23 -22.37
CA ALA A 409 19.16 -9.83 -22.17
C ALA A 409 18.70 -10.00 -20.71
N ALA A 410 19.06 -11.11 -20.06
CA ALA A 410 18.78 -11.36 -18.65
C ALA A 410 19.52 -10.36 -17.75
N THR A 411 20.79 -10.08 -18.05
CA THR A 411 21.58 -9.04 -17.37
C THR A 411 20.90 -7.68 -17.49
N GLY A 412 20.52 -7.29 -18.71
CA GLY A 412 19.83 -6.03 -19.00
C GLY A 412 18.49 -5.90 -18.29
N LEU A 413 17.66 -6.96 -18.31
CA LEU A 413 16.36 -6.99 -17.64
C LEU A 413 16.51 -6.86 -16.12
N LEU A 414 17.44 -7.59 -15.51
CA LEU A 414 17.69 -7.53 -14.07
C LEU A 414 18.26 -6.16 -13.64
N LEU A 415 19.12 -5.55 -14.47
CA LEU A 415 19.58 -4.18 -14.28
C LEU A 415 18.44 -3.16 -14.38
N LEU A 416 17.55 -3.29 -15.38
CA LEU A 416 16.38 -2.44 -15.52
C LEU A 416 15.43 -2.56 -14.32
N VAL A 417 15.21 -3.77 -13.80
CA VAL A 417 14.42 -3.99 -12.58
C VAL A 417 15.12 -3.40 -11.35
N ALA A 418 16.44 -3.53 -11.23
CA ALA A 418 17.22 -2.98 -10.12
C ALA A 418 17.23 -1.44 -10.11
N LEU A 419 17.31 -0.81 -11.29
CA LEU A 419 17.27 0.64 -11.50
C LEU A 419 15.84 1.20 -11.38
N GLY A 420 14.83 0.45 -11.83
CA GLY A 420 13.41 0.81 -11.80
C GLY A 420 12.66 0.40 -10.52
N ARG A 421 13.35 -0.05 -9.47
CA ARG A 421 12.73 -0.68 -8.30
C ARG A 421 11.74 0.20 -7.53
N GLU A 422 11.99 1.50 -7.41
CA GLU A 422 11.13 2.42 -6.65
C GLU A 422 9.74 2.61 -7.28
N PRO A 423 9.62 2.95 -8.57
CA PRO A 423 8.31 3.03 -9.21
C PRO A 423 7.58 1.69 -9.23
N ILE A 424 8.30 0.55 -9.30
CA ILE A 424 7.73 -0.79 -9.20
C ILE A 424 7.12 -1.02 -7.80
N LEU A 425 7.86 -0.71 -6.73
CA LEU A 425 7.38 -0.84 -5.35
C LEU A 425 6.16 0.04 -5.08
N ARG A 426 6.16 1.30 -5.55
CA ARG A 426 5.02 2.22 -5.43
C ARG A 426 3.77 1.68 -6.14
N ARG A 427 3.94 1.10 -7.33
CA ARG A 427 2.82 0.45 -8.06
C ARG A 427 2.33 -0.81 -7.34
N LEU A 428 3.24 -1.63 -6.81
CA LEU A 428 2.88 -2.84 -6.05
C LEU A 428 2.07 -2.50 -4.79
N ASP A 429 2.46 -1.46 -4.05
CA ASP A 429 1.71 -1.01 -2.87
C ASP A 429 0.30 -0.52 -3.21
N SER A 430 0.13 0.23 -4.31
CA SER A 430 -1.19 0.67 -4.78
C SER A 430 -2.06 -0.45 -5.36
N TRP A 431 -1.43 -1.54 -5.84
CA TRP A 431 -2.14 -2.74 -6.27
C TRP A 431 -2.60 -3.62 -5.09
N THR A 432 -1.81 -3.67 -4.00
CA THR A 432 -2.08 -4.52 -2.83
C THR A 432 -3.12 -3.94 -1.87
N HIS A 433 -3.09 -2.63 -1.61
CA HIS A 433 -4.06 -1.96 -0.73
C HIS A 433 -4.71 -0.74 -1.42
N PRO A 434 -5.57 -0.97 -2.42
CA PRO A 434 -6.23 0.12 -3.13
C PRO A 434 -7.15 0.94 -2.24
N GLU A 435 -7.84 0.31 -1.29
CA GLU A 435 -8.76 0.97 -0.38
C GLU A 435 -8.05 1.95 0.56
N ALA A 436 -6.89 1.57 1.12
CA ALA A 436 -6.07 2.48 1.92
C ALA A 436 -5.51 3.65 1.09
N THR A 437 -5.22 3.39 -0.20
CA THR A 437 -4.80 4.44 -1.14
C THR A 437 -5.94 5.39 -1.47
N ASP A 438 -7.14 4.86 -1.69
CA ASP A 438 -8.34 5.64 -1.99
C ASP A 438 -8.84 6.40 -0.75
N GLN A 439 -8.73 5.84 0.46
CA GLN A 439 -8.98 6.52 1.73
C GLN A 439 -8.01 7.68 1.96
N ARG A 440 -6.70 7.49 1.72
CA ARG A 440 -5.72 8.58 1.83
C ARG A 440 -5.98 9.69 0.81
N ARG A 441 -6.31 9.34 -0.44
CA ARG A 441 -6.69 10.33 -1.48
C ARG A 441 -8.01 11.02 -1.16
N ALA A 442 -9.00 10.27 -0.68
CA ALA A 442 -10.29 10.80 -0.26
C ALA A 442 -10.12 11.76 0.93
N LEU A 443 -9.31 11.40 1.92
CA LEU A 443 -8.98 12.25 3.06
C LEU A 443 -8.24 13.51 2.63
N ALA A 444 -7.21 13.40 1.78
CA ALA A 444 -6.47 14.56 1.27
C ALA A 444 -7.36 15.50 0.44
N ALA A 445 -8.25 14.96 -0.39
CA ALA A 445 -9.22 15.76 -1.14
C ALA A 445 -10.26 16.41 -0.22
N ALA A 446 -10.69 15.69 0.83
CA ALA A 446 -11.64 16.19 1.81
C ALA A 446 -11.05 17.31 2.66
N THR A 447 -9.82 17.15 3.15
CA THR A 447 -9.13 18.18 3.94
C THR A 447 -8.90 19.44 3.13
N ALA A 448 -8.51 19.32 1.85
CA ALA A 448 -8.40 20.46 0.94
C ALA A 448 -9.76 21.17 0.71
N ALA A 449 -10.83 20.40 0.47
CA ALA A 449 -12.17 20.96 0.29
C ALA A 449 -12.73 21.60 1.57
N LEU A 450 -12.51 20.98 2.73
CA LEU A 450 -12.86 21.49 4.05
C LEU A 450 -12.09 22.78 4.36
N ALA A 451 -10.80 22.83 4.01
CA ALA A 451 -9.99 24.04 4.13
C ALA A 451 -10.47 25.20 3.24
N GLN A 452 -11.33 24.96 2.25
CA GLN A 452 -11.91 26.02 1.40
C GLN A 452 -13.42 26.24 1.67
N ALA A 453 -14.04 25.42 2.52
CA ALA A 453 -15.47 25.51 2.78
C ALA A 453 -15.83 26.78 3.57
N GLY A 454 -16.53 27.72 2.91
CA GLY A 454 -17.05 28.95 3.53
C GLY A 454 -18.45 28.84 4.13
N ARG A 455 -19.13 27.68 3.99
CA ARG A 455 -20.47 27.42 4.55
C ARG A 455 -20.55 25.98 5.04
N PHE A 456 -21.37 25.73 6.08
CA PHE A 456 -21.55 24.39 6.66
C PHE A 456 -22.02 23.34 5.64
N ARG A 457 -22.98 23.70 4.77
CA ARG A 457 -23.45 22.83 3.69
C ARG A 457 -22.32 22.38 2.75
N THR A 458 -21.31 23.23 2.51
CA THR A 458 -20.16 22.87 1.67
C THR A 458 -19.22 21.90 2.40
N ALA A 459 -19.00 22.10 3.70
CA ALA A 459 -18.20 21.22 4.53
C ALA A 459 -18.84 19.83 4.64
N ALA A 460 -20.14 19.76 4.93
CA ALA A 460 -20.88 18.50 4.98
C ALA A 460 -20.83 17.74 3.66
N ARG A 461 -21.02 18.41 2.51
CA ARG A 461 -20.88 17.78 1.19
C ARG A 461 -19.48 17.22 0.93
N ALA A 462 -18.44 17.89 1.41
CA ALA A 462 -17.06 17.42 1.28
C ALA A 462 -16.84 16.13 2.09
N VAL A 463 -17.33 16.11 3.34
CA VAL A 463 -17.26 14.92 4.22
C VAL A 463 -18.06 13.76 3.63
N THR A 464 -19.32 13.97 3.23
CA THR A 464 -20.14 12.91 2.62
C THR A 464 -19.52 12.34 1.34
N ARG A 465 -18.89 13.18 0.49
CA ARG A 465 -18.14 12.67 -0.68
C ARG A 465 -16.92 11.87 -0.28
N ALA A 466 -16.22 12.28 0.77
CA ALA A 466 -15.04 11.58 1.25
C ALA A 466 -15.39 10.20 1.79
N VAL A 467 -16.44 10.10 2.62
CA VAL A 467 -16.94 8.80 3.11
C VAL A 467 -17.44 7.93 1.97
N ARG A 468 -18.17 8.49 1.01
CA ARG A 468 -18.62 7.76 -0.18
C ARG A 468 -17.45 7.21 -1.01
N ARG A 469 -16.35 7.96 -1.15
CA ARG A 469 -15.17 7.52 -1.92
C ARG A 469 -14.24 6.59 -1.14
N GLY A 470 -14.05 6.83 0.16
CA GLY A 470 -13.12 6.09 1.01
C GLY A 470 -13.71 4.80 1.61
N CYS A 471 -15.00 4.81 1.92
CA CYS A 471 -15.69 3.68 2.55
C CYS A 471 -16.81 3.08 1.70
N GLY A 472 -17.28 3.77 0.66
CA GLY A 472 -18.44 3.31 -0.11
C GLY A 472 -19.74 3.35 0.69
N SER A 473 -19.83 4.21 1.70
CA SER A 473 -21.01 4.38 2.55
C SER A 473 -21.70 5.72 2.34
N PRO A 474 -23.02 5.82 2.55
CA PRO A 474 -23.69 7.09 2.78
C PRO A 474 -23.25 7.65 4.14
N ALA A 475 -23.24 8.98 4.26
CA ALA A 475 -22.89 9.63 5.50
C ALA A 475 -23.59 10.98 5.65
N VAL A 476 -23.97 11.30 6.88
CA VAL A 476 -24.62 12.55 7.27
C VAL A 476 -23.76 13.20 8.34
N LEU A 477 -23.35 14.44 8.08
CA LEU A 477 -22.65 15.29 9.06
C LEU A 477 -23.67 16.20 9.73
N ALA A 478 -23.84 16.06 11.05
CA ALA A 478 -24.61 16.98 11.87
C ALA A 478 -23.65 17.73 12.81
N ALA A 479 -23.79 19.05 12.91
CA ALA A 479 -22.94 19.85 13.78
C ALA A 479 -23.71 21.07 14.31
N ALA A 480 -23.29 21.57 15.46
CA ALA A 480 -23.77 22.84 15.97
C ALA A 480 -22.91 23.92 15.33
N VAL A 481 -23.44 24.74 14.43
CA VAL A 481 -22.63 25.79 13.75
C VAL A 481 -23.08 27.17 14.18
N GLU A 482 -24.39 27.34 14.39
CA GLU A 482 -24.93 28.62 14.84
C GLU A 482 -25.01 28.68 16.37
N PRO A 483 -24.96 29.89 16.99
CA PRO A 483 -25.14 30.02 18.43
C PRO A 483 -26.50 29.52 18.94
N ALA A 484 -27.53 29.51 18.08
CA ALA A 484 -28.85 28.95 18.37
C ALA A 484 -28.84 27.40 18.43
N ASP A 485 -27.78 26.78 17.92
CA ASP A 485 -27.57 25.32 17.94
C ASP A 485 -26.73 24.87 19.15
N ALA A 486 -26.53 25.72 20.17
CA ALA A 486 -25.71 25.37 21.33
C ALA A 486 -26.13 24.03 21.98
N GLU A 487 -27.43 23.74 21.96
CA GLU A 487 -28.04 22.56 22.58
C GLU A 487 -28.34 21.40 21.59
N VAL A 488 -28.16 21.58 20.28
CA VAL A 488 -28.53 20.57 19.26
C VAL A 488 -27.55 20.51 18.08
N PHE A 489 -27.24 19.32 17.58
CA PHE A 489 -26.49 19.11 16.36
C PHE A 489 -27.44 19.03 15.16
N ARG A 490 -27.29 19.95 14.19
CA ARG A 490 -28.14 19.98 12.98
C ARG A 490 -27.40 19.51 11.75
N ALA A 491 -28.06 18.71 10.93
CA ALA A 491 -27.62 18.42 9.57
C ALA A 491 -27.99 19.59 8.64
N PRO A 492 -27.25 19.84 7.54
CA PRO A 492 -27.56 20.91 6.60
C PRO A 492 -28.78 20.63 5.71
N ASP A 493 -29.30 19.41 5.74
CA ASP A 493 -30.52 18.98 5.05
C ASP A 493 -31.66 18.91 6.08
N ALA A 494 -32.77 19.60 5.80
CA ALA A 494 -33.91 19.74 6.72
C ALA A 494 -34.73 18.45 6.94
N ALA A 495 -34.34 17.35 6.30
CA ALA A 495 -35.02 16.06 6.36
C ALA A 495 -34.52 15.15 7.50
N VAL A 496 -33.45 15.53 8.20
CA VAL A 496 -32.89 14.77 9.32
C VAL A 496 -33.18 15.52 10.63
N THR A 497 -33.77 14.84 11.60
CA THR A 497 -34.04 15.39 12.92
C THR A 497 -32.74 15.85 13.64
N PRO A 498 -32.75 17.00 14.32
CA PRO A 498 -31.60 17.44 15.12
C PRO A 498 -31.32 16.48 16.27
N LEU A 499 -30.05 16.16 16.51
CA LEU A 499 -29.64 15.35 17.65
C LEU A 499 -29.37 16.26 18.86
N ALA A 500 -30.02 16.02 19.98
CA ALA A 500 -29.77 16.80 21.20
C ALA A 500 -28.35 16.61 21.72
N ARG A 501 -27.72 17.66 22.23
CA ARG A 501 -26.40 17.57 22.86
C ARG A 501 -26.42 16.71 24.13
N ALA A 502 -27.56 16.66 24.82
CA ALA A 502 -27.81 15.81 25.98
C ALA A 502 -28.18 14.36 25.62
N SER A 503 -28.14 13.97 24.34
CA SER A 503 -28.42 12.58 23.93
C SER A 503 -27.40 11.59 24.51
N ALA A 504 -27.81 10.33 24.69
CA ALA A 504 -26.91 9.28 25.16
C ALA A 504 -25.79 9.03 24.14
N ILE A 505 -26.08 9.11 22.83
CA ILE A 505 -25.07 9.04 21.77
C ILE A 505 -24.01 10.13 21.93
N ALA A 506 -24.42 11.39 22.15
CA ALA A 506 -23.49 12.50 22.33
C ALA A 506 -22.62 12.34 23.58
N HIS A 507 -23.21 11.95 24.72
CA HIS A 507 -22.47 11.70 25.95
C HIS A 507 -21.46 10.54 25.82
N LEU A 508 -21.85 9.45 25.16
CA LEU A 508 -20.95 8.32 24.91
C LEU A 508 -19.78 8.74 23.99
N LEU A 509 -20.05 9.52 22.95
CA LEU A 509 -18.99 10.06 22.07
C LEU A 509 -18.07 11.04 22.79
N GLU A 510 -18.58 11.88 23.69
CA GLU A 510 -17.76 12.76 24.52
C GLU A 510 -16.86 11.96 25.49
N SER A 511 -17.35 10.83 26.01
CA SER A 511 -16.57 9.98 26.92
C SER A 511 -15.52 9.11 26.22
N VAL A 512 -15.82 8.61 25.01
CA VAL A 512 -14.97 7.63 24.29
C VAL A 512 -14.09 8.32 23.23
N GLY A 513 -14.50 9.45 22.68
CA GLY A 513 -13.72 10.27 21.74
C GLY A 513 -13.51 9.68 20.34
N GLY A 514 -14.22 8.59 19.98
CA GLY A 514 -13.97 7.81 18.75
C GLY A 514 -15.23 7.46 17.97
N THR A 515 -15.32 6.20 17.53
CA THR A 515 -16.45 5.69 16.74
C THR A 515 -17.32 4.73 17.55
N LEU A 516 -18.62 5.00 17.63
CA LEU A 516 -19.61 4.09 18.21
C LEU A 516 -20.26 3.24 17.11
N ARG A 517 -20.47 1.95 17.39
CA ARG A 517 -21.22 1.04 16.51
C ARG A 517 -22.66 0.94 17.00
N VAL A 518 -23.61 1.27 16.14
CA VAL A 518 -25.05 1.42 16.45
C VAL A 518 -25.92 0.59 15.51
N GLN A 519 -25.46 -0.62 15.17
CA GLN A 519 -26.13 -1.53 14.24
C GLN A 519 -27.46 -2.04 14.82
N PRO A 520 -28.60 -1.83 14.13
CA PRO A 520 -29.90 -2.29 14.61
C PRO A 520 -30.05 -3.81 14.68
N ASP A 521 -29.31 -4.54 13.83
CA ASP A 521 -29.44 -6.00 13.63
C ASP A 521 -28.41 -6.81 14.44
N ASP A 522 -27.56 -6.18 15.25
CA ASP A 522 -26.46 -6.83 15.99
C ASP A 522 -26.67 -6.73 17.51
N GLU A 523 -26.85 -7.89 18.17
CA GLU A 523 -27.00 -7.97 19.63
C GLU A 523 -25.76 -7.47 20.40
N ALA A 524 -24.58 -7.46 19.76
CA ALA A 524 -23.35 -6.91 20.35
C ALA A 524 -23.19 -5.40 20.15
N SER A 525 -24.13 -4.74 19.48
CA SER A 525 -24.13 -3.29 19.27
C SER A 525 -24.70 -2.53 20.48
N LEU A 526 -24.41 -1.24 20.57
CA LEU A 526 -25.02 -0.34 21.55
C LEU A 526 -26.48 -0.02 21.23
N PHE A 527 -26.97 -0.34 20.02
CA PHE A 527 -28.32 0.00 19.57
C PHE A 527 -29.45 -0.44 20.51
N PRO A 528 -29.48 -1.69 21.04
CA PRO A 528 -30.54 -2.13 21.95
C PRO A 528 -30.54 -1.41 23.30
N LEU A 529 -29.44 -0.73 23.65
CA LEU A 529 -29.25 0.00 24.91
C LEU A 529 -29.55 1.50 24.77
N LEU A 530 -29.81 2.00 23.56
CA LEU A 530 -30.09 3.41 23.32
C LEU A 530 -31.52 3.78 23.75
N PRO A 531 -31.73 4.99 24.31
CA PRO A 531 -33.07 5.54 24.50
C PRO A 531 -33.85 5.62 23.19
N SER A 532 -35.18 5.60 23.25
CA SER A 532 -36.07 5.56 22.08
C SER A 532 -35.86 6.72 21.10
N GLU A 533 -35.49 7.91 21.59
CA GLU A 533 -35.21 9.08 20.74
C GLU A 533 -33.89 8.92 19.96
N ASP A 534 -32.85 8.42 20.60
CA ASP A 534 -31.54 8.17 19.99
C ASP A 534 -31.59 7.01 18.99
N ALA A 535 -32.35 5.95 19.32
CA ALA A 535 -32.58 4.83 18.41
C ALA A 535 -33.35 5.27 17.15
N ALA A 536 -34.35 6.14 17.30
CA ALA A 536 -35.09 6.71 16.16
C ALA A 536 -34.17 7.54 15.24
N TRP A 537 -33.26 8.33 15.81
CA TRP A 537 -32.28 9.11 15.04
C TRP A 537 -31.30 8.22 14.26
N VAL A 538 -30.84 7.11 14.84
CA VAL A 538 -29.98 6.13 14.18
C VAL A 538 -30.70 5.45 13.00
N VAL A 539 -31.98 5.09 13.17
CA VAL A 539 -32.80 4.50 12.10
C VAL A 539 -33.06 5.51 10.99
N GLU A 540 -33.39 6.76 11.33
CA GLU A 540 -33.65 7.84 10.38
C GLU A 540 -32.42 8.18 9.53
N THR A 541 -31.24 8.19 10.14
CA THR A 541 -29.96 8.42 9.45
C THR A 541 -29.40 7.17 8.77
N ALA A 542 -30.06 6.01 8.96
CA ALA A 542 -29.58 4.69 8.55
C ALA A 542 -28.12 4.44 8.94
N ALA A 543 -27.73 4.84 10.15
CA ALA A 543 -26.35 4.78 10.62
C ALA A 543 -25.99 3.38 11.14
N ASP A 544 -24.90 2.80 10.62
CA ASP A 544 -24.27 1.61 11.19
C ASP A 544 -23.18 2.00 12.21
N ALA A 545 -22.60 3.20 12.05
CA ALA A 545 -21.60 3.76 12.94
C ALA A 545 -21.79 5.28 13.10
N VAL A 546 -21.52 5.80 14.29
CA VAL A 546 -21.51 7.25 14.58
C VAL A 546 -20.11 7.63 15.04
N VAL A 547 -19.54 8.64 14.39
CA VAL A 547 -18.15 9.06 14.60
C VAL A 547 -18.16 10.44 15.25
N ALA A 548 -17.32 10.63 16.28
CA ALA A 548 -17.15 11.92 16.93
C ALA A 548 -16.55 12.96 15.96
N VAL A 549 -17.06 14.19 16.02
CA VAL A 549 -16.46 15.35 15.35
C VAL A 549 -15.94 16.27 16.45
N PRO A 550 -14.67 16.11 16.87
CA PRO A 550 -14.11 16.88 17.98
C PRO A 550 -13.74 18.29 17.54
N GLY A 551 -13.96 19.24 18.43
CA GLY A 551 -13.50 20.61 18.32
C GLY A 551 -12.02 20.75 18.69
N ALA A 552 -11.52 21.98 18.67
CA ALA A 552 -10.10 22.24 18.91
C ALA A 552 -9.68 21.97 20.38
N GLY A 553 -10.61 22.02 21.32
CA GLY A 553 -10.40 21.70 22.74
C GLY A 553 -10.79 20.27 23.11
N GLY A 554 -11.08 19.40 22.13
CA GLY A 554 -11.57 18.05 22.35
C GLY A 554 -13.06 17.96 22.67
N GLU A 555 -13.78 19.08 22.71
CA GLU A 555 -15.22 19.11 22.92
C GLU A 555 -15.97 18.57 21.70
N LEU A 556 -17.10 17.89 21.88
CA LEU A 556 -17.89 17.41 20.74
C LEU A 556 -18.56 18.60 20.05
N VAL A 557 -18.16 18.91 18.81
CA VAL A 557 -18.77 20.01 18.01
C VAL A 557 -19.77 19.51 16.98
N GLY A 558 -19.76 18.20 16.70
CA GLY A 558 -20.73 17.53 15.86
C GLY A 558 -20.60 16.01 15.90
N VAL A 559 -21.41 15.35 15.08
CA VAL A 559 -21.44 13.91 14.89
C VAL A 559 -21.49 13.58 13.40
N LEU A 560 -20.80 12.52 13.00
CA LEU A 560 -20.81 11.99 11.64
C LEU A 560 -21.47 10.60 11.67
N ALA A 561 -22.72 10.53 11.22
CA ALA A 561 -23.42 9.28 11.00
C ALA A 561 -22.95 8.64 9.69
N VAL A 562 -22.53 7.38 9.73
CA VAL A 562 -22.06 6.60 8.59
C VAL A 562 -22.94 5.36 8.46
N GLY A 563 -23.61 5.24 7.31
CA GLY A 563 -24.49 4.12 7.04
C GLY A 563 -23.81 2.92 6.39
N ARG A 564 -24.62 1.91 6.10
CA ARG A 564 -24.20 0.67 5.45
C ARG A 564 -23.55 0.92 4.10
N ARG A 565 -22.52 0.15 3.76
CA ARG A 565 -21.83 0.29 2.46
C ARG A 565 -22.77 -0.09 1.31
N PHE A 566 -22.56 0.48 0.13
CA PHE A 566 -23.37 0.18 -1.06
C PHE A 566 -23.27 -1.29 -1.54
N ASP A 567 -22.27 -2.04 -1.07
CA ASP A 567 -22.15 -3.49 -1.27
C ASP A 567 -22.86 -4.32 -0.18
N ASP A 568 -23.75 -3.68 0.59
CA ASP A 568 -24.56 -4.25 1.67
C ASP A 568 -23.73 -4.88 2.80
N ARG A 569 -22.51 -4.37 2.98
CA ARG A 569 -21.59 -4.79 4.06
C ARG A 569 -21.46 -3.71 5.11
N LEU A 570 -21.17 -4.15 6.34
CA LEU A 570 -20.90 -3.29 7.47
C LEU A 570 -19.62 -2.47 7.27
N VAL A 571 -19.55 -1.31 7.94
CA VAL A 571 -18.30 -0.54 8.06
C VAL A 571 -17.24 -1.42 8.71
N ARG A 572 -16.09 -1.58 8.05
CA ARG A 572 -15.06 -2.51 8.52
C ARG A 572 -14.23 -1.84 9.61
N PRO A 573 -13.63 -2.61 10.55
CA PRO A 573 -12.72 -2.07 11.55
C PRO A 573 -11.56 -1.26 10.95
N VAL A 574 -11.10 -1.64 9.75
CA VAL A 574 -10.03 -0.93 9.01
C VAL A 574 -10.44 0.46 8.52
N ASP A 575 -11.73 0.73 8.40
CA ASP A 575 -12.26 2.01 7.93
C ASP A 575 -12.34 3.05 9.07
N VAL A 576 -12.27 2.60 10.34
CA VAL A 576 -12.40 3.45 11.55
C VAL A 576 -11.34 4.55 11.64
N PRO A 577 -10.03 4.30 11.47
CA PRO A 577 -9.01 5.36 11.57
C PRO A 577 -9.18 6.45 10.49
N PHE A 578 -9.68 6.07 9.31
CA PHE A 578 -10.01 7.03 8.25
C PHE A 578 -11.20 7.91 8.64
N LEU A 579 -12.26 7.30 9.18
CA LEU A 579 -13.45 8.02 9.63
C LEU A 579 -13.15 8.98 10.78
N GLU A 580 -12.34 8.56 11.77
CA GLU A 580 -11.91 9.40 12.88
C GLU A 580 -11.04 10.57 12.40
N SER A 581 -10.09 10.30 11.49
CA SER A 581 -9.27 11.36 10.87
C SER A 581 -10.12 12.37 10.09
N LEU A 582 -11.17 11.89 9.41
CA LEU A 582 -12.11 12.73 8.69
C LEU A 582 -13.01 13.52 9.65
N GLY A 583 -13.42 12.92 10.76
CA GLY A 583 -14.16 13.57 11.85
C GLY A 583 -13.36 14.72 12.48
N ALA A 584 -12.08 14.50 12.80
CA ALA A 584 -11.20 15.55 13.28
C ALA A 584 -11.02 16.70 12.27
N ALA A 585 -10.83 16.37 10.99
CA ALA A 585 -10.74 17.37 9.92
C ALA A 585 -12.04 18.18 9.75
N ALA A 586 -13.20 17.52 9.88
CA ALA A 586 -14.50 18.17 9.85
C ALA A 586 -14.70 19.10 11.06
N GLY A 587 -14.24 18.69 12.24
CA GLY A 587 -14.32 19.50 13.46
C GLY A 587 -13.53 20.79 13.39
N LEU A 588 -12.32 20.75 12.83
CA LEU A 588 -11.53 21.95 12.53
C LEU A 588 -12.27 22.91 11.57
N ALA A 589 -12.94 22.36 10.54
CA ALA A 589 -13.70 23.15 9.59
C ALA A 589 -14.96 23.76 10.21
N VAL A 590 -15.69 23.01 11.04
CA VAL A 590 -16.84 23.49 11.82
C VAL A 590 -16.43 24.60 12.77
N GLY A 591 -15.34 24.40 13.53
CA GLY A 591 -14.78 25.43 14.42
C GLY A 591 -14.42 26.72 13.66
N ARG A 592 -13.82 26.60 12.47
CA ARG A 592 -13.57 27.78 11.62
C ARG A 592 -14.86 28.46 11.18
N LEU A 593 -15.88 27.71 10.76
CA LEU A 593 -17.16 28.28 10.32
C LEU A 593 -17.86 29.02 11.47
N ARG A 594 -17.83 28.48 12.70
CA ARG A 594 -18.29 29.17 13.91
C ARG A 594 -17.56 30.49 14.12
N LEU A 595 -16.22 30.49 14.00
CA LEU A 595 -15.40 31.70 14.11
C LEU A 595 -15.71 32.72 13.01
N MET A 596 -15.94 32.28 11.77
CA MET A 596 -16.30 33.16 10.65
C MET A 596 -17.69 33.76 10.83
N GLN A 597 -18.66 33.03 11.39
CA GLN A 597 -19.98 33.55 11.70
C GLN A 597 -19.95 34.49 12.91
N ALA A 598 -19.13 34.19 13.93
CA ALA A 598 -18.87 35.09 15.04
C ALA A 598 -18.20 36.39 14.55
N ALA A 599 -17.26 36.29 13.61
CA ALA A 599 -16.60 37.43 12.96
C ALA A 599 -17.53 38.20 11.99
N GLY A 600 -18.50 37.52 11.38
CA GLY A 600 -19.53 38.12 10.52
C GLY A 600 -20.63 38.87 11.28
N ARG A 601 -20.72 38.68 12.60
CA ARG A 601 -21.45 39.56 13.51
C ARG A 601 -20.52 40.68 13.96
N SER A 602 -20.28 41.62 13.05
CA SER A 602 -19.56 42.85 13.36
C SER A 602 -20.31 43.65 14.42
N THR A 603 -19.75 43.73 15.62
CA THR A 603 -19.76 45.00 16.37
C THR A 603 -19.20 46.10 15.46
N PRO A 604 -19.71 47.34 15.52
CA PRO A 604 -19.21 48.44 14.69
C PRO A 604 -17.69 48.55 14.81
N GLU A 605 -17.00 48.77 13.69
CA GLU A 605 -15.54 48.79 13.58
C GLU A 605 -14.90 49.58 14.71
N ALA A 606 -14.25 48.89 15.64
CA ALA A 606 -13.38 49.55 16.60
C ALA A 606 -12.26 50.25 15.83
N PRO A 607 -11.95 51.52 16.13
CA PRO A 607 -10.87 52.25 15.48
C PRO A 607 -9.52 51.54 15.72
N GLY A 608 -8.58 51.71 14.79
CA GLY A 608 -7.21 51.20 14.95
C GLY A 608 -6.49 51.88 16.13
N ALA A 609 -5.28 51.42 16.46
CA ALA A 609 -4.43 52.14 17.40
C ALA A 609 -3.50 53.14 16.68
N ARG A 610 -2.90 54.04 17.45
CA ARG A 610 -1.68 54.74 17.04
C ARG A 610 -0.48 54.21 17.82
N GLU A 611 0.65 54.08 17.14
CA GLU A 611 1.91 53.58 17.68
C GLU A 611 2.98 54.65 17.57
N CYS A 612 3.72 54.90 18.65
CA CYS A 612 4.88 55.78 18.60
C CYS A 612 6.07 55.07 17.91
N PRO A 613 6.67 55.63 16.85
CA PRO A 613 7.79 54.98 16.16
C PRO A 613 9.03 54.84 17.04
N ASP A 614 9.28 55.79 17.95
CA ASP A 614 10.49 55.82 18.77
C ASP A 614 10.41 54.92 20.02
N CYS A 615 9.39 55.09 20.86
CA CYS A 615 9.26 54.32 22.11
C CYS A 615 8.32 53.11 22.02
N GLY A 616 7.59 52.96 20.91
CA GLY A 616 6.66 51.85 20.67
C GLY A 616 5.35 51.91 21.47
N SER A 617 5.05 52.99 22.20
CA SER A 617 3.80 53.14 22.95
C SER A 617 2.58 53.05 22.04
N VAL A 618 1.57 52.28 22.46
CA VAL A 618 0.32 52.08 21.73
C VAL A 618 -0.79 52.82 22.45
N VAL A 619 -1.48 53.72 21.75
CA VAL A 619 -2.59 54.55 22.26
C VAL A 619 -3.82 54.38 21.39
N ASP A 620 -5.00 54.65 21.95
CA ASP A 620 -6.26 54.63 21.20
C ASP A 620 -6.24 55.71 20.10
N ALA A 621 -6.79 55.44 18.92
CA ALA A 621 -6.82 56.45 17.84
C ALA A 621 -7.62 57.72 18.17
N GLY A 622 -8.45 57.68 19.22
CA GLY A 622 -9.17 58.85 19.75
C GLY A 622 -8.31 59.78 20.63
N GLU A 623 -7.13 59.34 21.08
CA GLU A 623 -6.22 60.17 21.88
C GLU A 623 -5.38 61.11 21.01
N PRO A 624 -4.95 62.28 21.54
CA PRO A 624 -4.07 63.19 20.80
C PRO A 624 -2.78 62.47 20.36
N PRO A 625 -2.25 62.75 19.15
CA PRO A 625 -1.14 62.01 18.57
C PRO A 625 0.21 62.25 19.25
N GLY A 626 0.26 63.01 20.35
CA GLY A 626 1.48 63.26 21.11
C GLY A 626 1.79 62.09 22.04
N CYS A 627 3.00 61.56 21.95
CA CYS A 627 3.53 60.60 22.91
C CYS A 627 4.28 61.34 24.04
N GLY A 628 4.28 60.78 25.26
CA GLY A 628 5.06 61.31 26.39
C GLY A 628 6.58 61.40 26.18
N CYS A 629 7.11 60.85 25.09
CA CYS A 629 8.52 60.99 24.69
C CYS A 629 8.80 62.16 23.72
N GLY A 630 7.78 62.94 23.33
CA GLY A 630 7.90 64.08 22.41
C GLY A 630 7.68 63.75 20.93
N SER A 631 7.49 62.47 20.58
CA SER A 631 7.25 61.99 19.21
C SER A 631 5.77 61.95 18.84
N VAL A 632 5.47 61.89 17.55
CA VAL A 632 4.10 61.79 17.03
C VAL A 632 3.76 60.33 16.75
N CYS A 633 2.66 59.84 17.34
CA CYS A 633 2.15 58.49 17.10
C CYS A 633 1.54 58.37 15.70
N VAL A 634 1.87 57.28 15.01
CA VAL A 634 1.37 56.96 13.64
C VAL A 634 0.30 55.88 13.70
N GLU A 635 -0.67 55.90 12.79
CA GLU A 635 -1.67 54.83 12.71
C GLU A 635 -1.02 53.47 12.43
N THR A 636 -1.54 52.44 13.09
CA THR A 636 -1.03 51.07 12.97
C THR A 636 -2.16 50.07 12.68
N GLU A 637 -1.81 48.94 12.08
CA GLU A 637 -2.73 47.86 11.73
C GLU A 637 -3.00 46.90 12.90
N VAL A 638 -2.93 47.39 14.13
CA VAL A 638 -3.26 46.63 15.35
C VAL A 638 -4.29 47.38 16.20
N PRO A 639 -5.14 46.67 16.96
CA PRO A 639 -6.09 47.33 17.86
C PRO A 639 -5.39 47.78 19.15
N ALA A 640 -5.89 48.86 19.77
CA ALA A 640 -5.47 49.22 21.12
C ALA A 640 -6.05 48.25 22.16
N LEU A 641 -7.24 47.72 21.90
CA LEU A 641 -7.89 46.68 22.69
C LEU A 641 -8.24 45.46 21.82
N LEU A 642 -7.49 44.37 21.99
CA LEU A 642 -7.69 43.12 21.27
C LEU A 642 -8.76 42.26 21.97
N ALA A 643 -9.74 41.78 21.20
CA ALA A 643 -10.85 40.93 21.65
C ALA A 643 -11.63 41.47 22.88
N GLY A 644 -11.60 42.79 23.12
CA GLY A 644 -12.21 43.39 24.31
C GLY A 644 -11.53 43.01 25.64
N LYS A 645 -10.36 42.35 25.61
CA LYS A 645 -9.72 41.74 26.79
C LYS A 645 -8.27 42.16 26.98
N PHE A 646 -7.49 42.27 25.90
CA PHE A 646 -6.05 42.55 25.98
C PHE A 646 -5.75 43.97 25.51
N ARG A 647 -5.38 44.86 26.42
CA ARG A 647 -4.99 46.23 26.07
C ARG A 647 -3.52 46.25 25.67
N LEU A 648 -3.22 46.51 24.41
CA LEU A 648 -1.85 46.64 23.90
C LEU A 648 -1.29 47.96 24.43
N THR A 649 -0.12 47.92 25.05
CA THR A 649 0.49 49.09 25.71
C THR A 649 1.77 49.54 25.02
N ARG A 650 2.61 48.61 24.57
CA ARG A 650 3.93 48.94 24.00
C ARG A 650 4.46 47.84 23.08
N ARG A 651 5.07 48.20 21.95
CA ARG A 651 5.83 47.26 21.11
C ARG A 651 7.12 46.82 21.80
N LEU A 652 7.33 45.51 21.91
CA LEU A 652 8.54 44.87 22.45
C LEU A 652 9.60 44.62 21.38
N GLY A 653 9.18 44.31 20.14
CA GLY A 653 10.08 44.10 19.01
C GLY A 653 9.35 43.90 17.69
N ALA A 654 10.03 44.10 16.57
CA ALA A 654 9.50 43.87 15.23
C ALA A 654 10.54 43.17 14.35
N GLY A 655 10.11 42.21 13.53
CA GLY A 655 10.97 41.48 12.61
C GLY A 655 10.20 40.84 11.44
N GLY A 656 10.89 40.05 10.63
CA GLY A 656 10.32 39.47 9.39
C GLY A 656 9.10 38.55 9.59
N MET A 657 8.83 38.09 10.82
CA MET A 657 7.72 37.19 11.16
C MET A 657 6.53 37.90 11.84
N GLY A 658 6.67 39.17 12.22
CA GLY A 658 5.69 39.81 13.09
C GLY A 658 6.24 40.94 13.95
N ALA A 659 5.33 41.68 14.59
CA ALA A 659 5.62 42.52 15.73
C ALA A 659 5.11 41.87 17.01
N VAL A 660 5.81 42.07 18.12
CA VAL A 660 5.42 41.60 19.45
C VAL A 660 5.10 42.80 20.31
N TYR A 661 3.95 42.78 20.98
CA TYR A 661 3.46 43.84 21.84
C TYR A 661 3.33 43.34 23.28
N LEU A 662 3.69 44.17 24.24
CA LEU A 662 3.26 44.04 25.61
C LEU A 662 1.78 44.43 25.68
N ALA A 663 0.98 43.61 26.36
CA ALA A 663 -0.41 43.89 26.63
C ALA A 663 -0.76 43.59 28.08
N ARG A 664 -1.84 44.20 28.57
CA ARG A 664 -2.45 43.87 29.86
C ARG A 664 -3.73 43.08 29.61
N ASP A 665 -3.82 41.88 30.17
CA ASP A 665 -5.07 41.14 30.28
C ASP A 665 -5.95 41.85 31.31
N LEU A 666 -7.04 42.48 30.87
CA LEU A 666 -7.92 43.26 31.74
C LEU A 666 -8.80 42.40 32.64
N ARG A 667 -8.95 41.10 32.35
CA ARG A 667 -9.75 40.18 33.18
C ARG A 667 -8.91 39.52 34.26
N LEU A 668 -7.68 39.14 33.92
CA LEU A 668 -6.76 38.46 34.84
C LEU A 668 -5.74 39.43 35.47
N GLU A 669 -5.81 40.71 35.11
CA GLU A 669 -4.94 41.79 35.58
C GLU A 669 -3.43 41.55 35.46
N ARG A 670 -3.01 40.72 34.50
CA ARG A 670 -1.60 40.34 34.28
C ARG A 670 -1.05 40.91 32.98
N GLN A 671 0.28 40.99 32.89
CA GLN A 671 0.97 41.32 31.64
C GLN A 671 1.13 40.07 30.77
N VAL A 672 0.97 40.25 29.46
CA VAL A 672 1.12 39.20 28.43
C VAL A 672 1.86 39.77 27.23
N ALA A 673 2.52 38.90 26.46
CA ALA A 673 3.08 39.26 25.17
C ALA A 673 2.13 38.82 24.04
N VAL A 674 1.90 39.70 23.08
CA VAL A 674 0.99 39.48 21.95
C VAL A 674 1.79 39.58 20.66
N LYS A 675 1.93 38.46 19.95
CA LYS A 675 2.66 38.38 18.69
C LYS A 675 1.70 38.46 17.50
N THR A 676 2.01 39.35 16.56
CA THR A 676 1.29 39.52 15.29
C THR A 676 1.95 38.72 14.18
N SER A 677 1.20 38.37 13.13
CA SER A 677 1.79 37.83 11.89
C SER A 677 1.90 38.92 10.82
N THR A 678 3.06 39.06 10.19
CA THR A 678 3.31 39.95 9.04
C THR A 678 2.90 39.37 7.70
N ARG A 679 2.62 38.06 7.62
CA ARG A 679 2.16 37.46 6.36
C ARG A 679 0.76 37.98 6.09
N THR A 680 0.60 38.72 5.00
CA THR A 680 -0.66 38.81 4.27
C THR A 680 -1.13 37.38 4.09
N SER A 681 -2.05 36.97 4.94
CA SER A 681 -2.61 35.65 4.87
C SER A 681 -3.42 35.64 3.59
N VAL A 682 -2.89 34.97 2.56
CA VAL A 682 -3.77 34.22 1.65
C VAL A 682 -4.82 33.58 2.56
N PRO A 683 -6.12 33.78 2.36
CA PRO A 683 -7.14 33.16 3.20
C PRO A 683 -6.87 31.65 3.27
N GLY A 684 -6.36 31.17 4.41
CA GLY A 684 -5.85 29.80 4.56
C GLY A 684 -4.38 29.62 4.98
N SER A 685 -3.56 30.67 5.12
CA SER A 685 -2.19 30.48 5.63
C SER A 685 -2.16 30.25 7.17
N MET A 686 -1.72 29.06 7.56
CA MET A 686 -1.68 28.55 8.94
C MET A 686 -0.50 29.09 9.79
N GLY A 687 0.08 30.26 9.48
CA GLY A 687 1.40 30.65 10.00
C GLY A 687 1.61 30.58 11.52
N LEU A 688 0.60 30.95 12.33
CA LEU A 688 0.71 30.97 13.80
C LEU A 688 0.08 29.74 14.48
N LYS A 689 -0.65 28.87 13.76
CA LYS A 689 -1.43 27.77 14.38
C LYS A 689 -0.55 26.59 14.81
N PRO A 690 0.34 26.03 13.96
CA PRO A 690 1.20 24.93 14.39
C PRO A 690 2.05 25.29 15.61
N GLU A 691 2.70 26.47 15.59
CA GLU A 691 3.60 26.92 16.66
C GLU A 691 2.87 27.06 18.00
N ALA A 692 1.67 27.64 17.98
CA ALA A 692 0.81 27.78 19.15
C ALA A 692 0.32 26.44 19.70
N TRP A 693 0.05 25.45 18.82
CA TRP A 693 -0.40 24.12 19.22
C TRP A 693 0.71 23.33 19.91
N ALA A 694 1.94 23.39 19.40
CA ALA A 694 3.08 22.75 20.05
C ALA A 694 3.36 23.35 21.44
N MET A 695 3.24 24.68 21.61
CA MET A 695 3.45 25.33 22.93
C MET A 695 2.30 25.06 23.90
N ALA A 696 1.06 24.90 23.42
CA ALA A 696 -0.09 24.61 24.26
C ALA A 696 -0.08 23.18 24.82
N ASN A 697 0.49 22.22 24.07
CA ASN A 697 0.50 20.80 24.44
C ASN A 697 1.68 20.39 25.33
N VAL A 698 2.65 21.29 25.59
CA VAL A 698 3.82 21.01 26.42
C VAL A 698 3.85 21.91 27.64
N SER A 699 3.61 21.33 28.81
CA SER A 699 3.72 22.02 30.09
C SER A 699 5.09 21.75 30.71
N HIS A 700 6.02 22.71 30.58
CA HIS A 700 7.35 22.63 31.19
C HIS A 700 7.78 23.99 31.76
N PRO A 701 8.44 24.06 32.94
CA PRO A 701 8.85 25.34 33.55
C PRO A 701 9.73 26.22 32.66
N ALA A 702 10.55 25.60 31.81
CA ALA A 702 11.43 26.28 30.86
C ALA A 702 10.85 26.38 29.43
N VAL A 703 9.53 26.25 29.26
CA VAL A 703 8.80 26.58 28.02
C VAL A 703 7.78 27.67 28.34
N ALA A 704 7.73 28.73 27.53
CA ALA A 704 6.76 29.81 27.73
C ALA A 704 5.33 29.31 27.45
N GLN A 705 4.37 29.70 28.29
CA GLN A 705 2.99 29.24 28.12
C GLN A 705 2.24 30.08 27.08
N VAL A 706 1.43 29.41 26.26
CA VAL A 706 0.41 30.05 25.43
C VAL A 706 -0.84 30.28 26.26
N HIS A 707 -1.34 31.51 26.26
CA HIS A 707 -2.57 31.89 26.96
C HIS A 707 -3.79 31.94 26.04
N GLY A 708 -3.59 32.01 24.73
CA GLY A 708 -4.67 31.94 23.75
C GLY A 708 -4.28 32.42 22.36
N ILE A 709 -5.21 32.28 21.42
CA ILE A 709 -5.13 32.83 20.06
C ILE A 709 -6.34 33.71 19.86
N GLU A 710 -6.11 34.96 19.51
CA GLU A 710 -7.16 35.95 19.22
C GLU A 710 -7.14 36.32 17.74
N SER A 711 -8.21 36.95 17.26
CA SER A 711 -8.28 37.45 15.88
C SER A 711 -8.80 38.87 15.83
N TRP A 712 -8.18 39.70 14.98
CA TRP A 712 -8.66 41.05 14.67
C TRP A 712 -8.46 41.37 13.20
N ARG A 713 -9.51 41.85 12.53
CA ARG A 713 -9.56 42.10 11.07
C ARG A 713 -9.00 40.94 10.23
N GLY A 714 -9.34 39.70 10.61
CA GLY A 714 -8.88 38.49 9.93
C GLY A 714 -7.42 38.09 10.18
N ARG A 715 -6.66 38.86 10.98
CA ARG A 715 -5.29 38.52 11.39
C ARG A 715 -5.31 37.79 12.73
N ALA A 716 -4.52 36.73 12.83
CA ALA A 716 -4.34 36.01 14.09
C ALA A 716 -3.29 36.69 14.97
N PHE A 717 -3.54 36.67 16.27
CA PHE A 717 -2.68 37.20 17.33
C PHE A 717 -2.43 36.08 18.34
N LEU A 718 -1.17 35.76 18.60
CA LEU A 718 -0.80 34.76 19.58
C LEU A 718 -0.51 35.44 20.93
N VAL A 719 -1.23 35.05 21.98
CA VAL A 719 -1.06 35.58 23.33
C VAL A 719 -0.24 34.58 24.15
N VAL A 720 0.91 35.01 24.63
CA VAL A 720 1.85 34.19 25.40
C VAL A 720 2.27 34.89 26.70
N GLU A 721 2.89 34.11 27.58
CA GLU A 721 3.51 34.60 28.81
C GLU A 721 4.52 35.73 28.52
N TYR A 722 4.42 36.82 29.27
CA TYR A 722 5.39 37.91 29.18
C TYR A 722 6.61 37.64 30.06
N LEU A 723 7.80 37.67 29.47
CA LEU A 723 9.07 37.44 30.14
C LEU A 723 9.81 38.76 30.41
N ALA A 724 9.59 39.29 31.62
CA ALA A 724 10.09 40.61 32.03
C ALA A 724 11.62 40.72 32.13
N GLY A 725 12.34 39.59 32.25
CA GLY A 725 13.80 39.54 32.34
C GLY A 725 14.53 39.78 31.00
N GLY A 726 13.79 39.96 29.90
CA GLY A 726 14.37 40.15 28.56
C GLY A 726 14.83 38.83 27.93
N THR A 727 15.56 38.93 26.82
CA THR A 727 16.06 37.76 26.07
C THR A 727 17.54 37.48 26.36
N LEU A 728 18.00 36.26 26.05
CA LEU A 728 19.42 35.91 26.10
C LEU A 728 20.25 36.76 25.13
N ALA A 729 19.69 37.15 23.98
CA ALA A 729 20.33 38.11 23.08
C ALA A 729 20.60 39.47 23.79
N ASP A 730 19.70 39.92 24.66
CA ASP A 730 19.90 41.14 25.45
C ASP A 730 20.98 40.97 26.52
N ARG A 731 21.04 39.78 27.13
CA ARG A 731 22.05 39.42 28.13
C ARG A 731 23.46 39.32 27.54
N LEU A 732 23.60 38.76 26.34
CA LEU A 732 24.89 38.57 25.66
C LEU A 732 25.50 39.90 25.19
N ARG A 733 24.70 40.95 24.95
CA ARG A 733 25.24 42.30 24.68
C ARG A 733 26.03 42.89 25.85
N ARG A 734 25.86 42.37 27.06
CA ARG A 734 26.61 42.78 28.26
C ARG A 734 27.93 42.01 28.42
N GLY A 735 28.23 41.07 27.52
CA GLY A 735 29.38 40.19 27.57
C GLY A 735 29.03 38.74 27.93
N PRO A 736 30.06 37.88 28.07
CA PRO A 736 29.90 36.45 28.36
C PRO A 736 29.06 36.19 29.63
N VAL A 737 28.42 35.03 29.65
CA VAL A 737 27.66 34.52 30.80
C VAL A 737 28.61 33.70 31.69
N PRO A 738 28.66 33.94 33.02
CA PRO A 738 29.42 33.11 33.94
C PRO A 738 29.14 31.63 33.74
N GLU A 739 30.18 30.79 33.78
CA GLU A 739 30.08 29.39 33.40
C GLU A 739 28.97 28.63 34.13
N ARG A 740 28.88 28.77 35.46
CA ARG A 740 27.84 28.13 36.26
C ARG A 740 26.44 28.53 35.82
N GLU A 741 26.24 29.79 35.45
CA GLU A 741 24.97 30.32 34.94
C GLU A 741 24.69 29.77 33.53
N ALA A 742 25.68 29.75 32.64
CA ALA A 742 25.55 29.22 31.28
C ALA A 742 25.18 27.72 31.27
N VAL A 743 25.79 26.94 32.16
CA VAL A 743 25.51 25.50 32.35
C VAL A 743 24.11 25.29 32.89
N ALA A 744 23.70 26.06 33.91
CA ALA A 744 22.36 25.98 34.48
C ALA A 744 21.29 26.32 33.42
N ILE A 745 21.52 27.38 32.63
CA ILE A 745 20.62 27.78 31.54
C ILE A 745 20.54 26.67 30.48
N ALA A 746 21.67 26.21 29.95
CA ALA A 746 21.68 25.20 28.90
C ALA A 746 21.12 23.84 29.38
N GLY A 747 21.34 23.48 30.65
CA GLY A 747 20.73 22.30 31.27
C GLY A 747 19.21 22.39 31.31
N ALA A 748 18.65 23.50 31.81
CA ALA A 748 17.21 23.71 31.87
C ALA A 748 16.56 23.75 30.47
N LEU A 749 17.24 24.36 29.50
CA LEU A 749 16.78 24.37 28.10
C LEU A 749 16.87 22.97 27.45
N GLY A 750 17.89 22.18 27.78
CA GLY A 750 18.01 20.79 27.34
C GLY A 750 16.88 19.90 27.85
N GLU A 751 16.48 20.08 29.12
CA GLU A 751 15.30 19.40 29.70
C GLU A 751 14.00 19.86 29.03
N ALA A 752 13.86 21.15 28.74
CA ALA A 752 12.71 21.69 28.00
C ALA A 752 12.61 21.12 26.58
N LEU A 753 13.74 21.00 25.86
CA LEU A 753 13.78 20.39 24.53
C LEU A 753 13.47 18.90 24.59
N ALA A 754 13.95 18.19 25.60
CA ALA A 754 13.60 16.78 25.79
C ALA A 754 12.09 16.58 25.99
N ALA A 755 11.45 17.42 26.82
CA ALA A 755 10.00 17.39 27.00
C ALA A 755 9.23 17.71 25.70
N LEU A 756 9.75 18.61 24.86
CA LEU A 756 9.19 18.89 23.53
C LEU A 756 9.33 17.69 22.58
N HIS A 757 10.50 17.05 22.58
CA HIS A 757 10.80 15.88 21.74
C HIS A 757 9.93 14.68 22.13
N GLU A 758 9.74 14.43 23.43
CA GLU A 758 8.82 13.39 23.94
C GLU A 758 7.37 13.63 23.49
N ALA A 759 6.94 14.88 23.40
CA ALA A 759 5.63 15.26 22.86
C ALA A 759 5.55 15.23 21.32
N GLY A 760 6.63 14.82 20.63
CA GLY A 760 6.69 14.68 19.18
C GLY A 760 6.97 15.99 18.42
N TYR A 761 7.45 17.03 19.10
CA TYR A 761 7.72 18.34 18.50
C TYR A 761 9.21 18.69 18.51
N VAL A 762 9.73 19.13 17.37
CA VAL A 762 11.09 19.67 17.22
C VAL A 762 11.01 21.20 17.20
N HIS A 763 11.82 21.90 17.99
CA HIS A 763 11.76 23.35 18.10
C HIS A 763 12.23 24.04 16.81
N GLY A 764 13.36 23.61 16.24
CA GLY A 764 13.86 23.99 14.91
C GLY A 764 14.36 25.43 14.74
N ASP A 765 14.38 26.24 15.81
CA ASP A 765 14.80 27.65 15.79
C ASP A 765 15.34 28.12 17.16
N VAL A 766 16.17 27.28 17.79
CA VAL A 766 16.82 27.63 19.06
C VAL A 766 17.93 28.66 18.81
N LYS A 767 17.77 29.86 19.38
CA LYS A 767 18.73 30.98 19.28
C LYS A 767 18.55 31.97 20.44
N PRO A 768 19.51 32.88 20.72
CA PRO A 768 19.43 33.76 21.88
C PRO A 768 18.22 34.70 21.93
N SER A 769 17.64 35.08 20.79
CA SER A 769 16.43 35.92 20.77
C SER A 769 15.15 35.14 21.12
N ASN A 770 15.19 33.81 21.05
CA ASN A 770 14.07 32.91 21.35
C ASN A 770 14.23 32.26 22.74
N ILE A 771 15.11 32.78 23.58
CA ILE A 771 15.29 32.36 24.97
C ILE A 771 15.03 33.60 25.82
N GLY A 772 13.95 33.60 26.59
CA GLY A 772 13.58 34.68 27.48
C GLY A 772 13.75 34.34 28.96
N PHE A 773 13.72 35.36 29.81
CA PHE A 773 13.86 35.19 31.25
C PHE A 773 12.63 35.71 32.01
N THR A 774 12.18 34.92 32.99
CA THR A 774 11.19 35.38 33.96
C THR A 774 11.77 36.51 34.84
N SER A 775 10.93 37.18 35.63
CA SER A 775 11.39 38.17 36.62
C SER A 775 12.32 37.57 37.67
N ALA A 776 12.22 36.26 37.94
CA ALA A 776 13.10 35.51 38.83
C ALA A 776 14.41 35.07 38.16
N GLY A 777 14.62 35.36 36.87
CA GLY A 777 15.84 35.00 36.13
C GLY A 777 15.86 33.56 35.59
N SER A 778 14.75 32.81 35.67
CA SER A 778 14.67 31.47 35.07
C SER A 778 14.49 31.53 33.55
N PRO A 779 15.22 30.72 32.76
CA PRO A 779 15.14 30.73 31.31
C PRO A 779 13.90 29.99 30.80
N LYS A 780 13.32 30.49 29.70
CA LYS A 780 12.24 29.81 28.97
C LYS A 780 12.45 29.90 27.46
N LEU A 781 12.13 28.82 26.76
CA LEU A 781 12.04 28.79 25.30
C LEU A 781 10.79 29.56 24.84
N LEU A 782 10.99 30.39 23.82
CA LEU A 782 9.99 31.18 23.11
C LEU A 782 9.95 30.74 21.65
N ASP A 783 8.81 30.95 20.98
CA ASP A 783 8.70 30.93 19.52
C ASP A 783 9.27 29.68 18.82
N PHE A 784 8.46 28.63 18.67
CA PHE A 784 8.84 27.46 17.88
C PHE A 784 8.86 27.76 16.39
N GLY A 785 9.99 27.52 15.72
CA GLY A 785 10.06 27.55 14.26
C GLY A 785 9.73 26.18 13.69
N LEU A 786 8.55 25.64 14.02
CA LEU A 786 8.20 24.23 13.77
C LEU A 786 8.59 23.81 12.35
N ALA A 787 9.53 22.86 12.32
CA ALA A 787 10.14 22.20 11.17
C ALA A 787 9.81 22.85 9.81
N ARG A 788 10.73 23.70 9.36
CA ARG A 788 10.84 24.13 7.95
C ARG A 788 10.81 22.90 7.05
N GLY A 789 9.59 22.53 6.62
CA GLY A 789 9.35 21.43 5.71
C GLY A 789 9.92 21.78 4.34
N ALA A 790 10.82 20.94 3.85
CA ALA A 790 11.37 21.02 2.50
C ALA A 790 10.32 20.79 1.39
N SER A 791 9.02 20.76 1.71
CA SER A 791 7.93 20.72 0.74
C SER A 791 7.38 22.09 0.34
N ASP A 792 7.58 23.14 1.15
CA ASP A 792 6.86 24.42 0.99
C ASP A 792 7.78 25.64 0.76
N GLY A 793 8.95 25.45 0.14
CA GLY A 793 9.76 26.57 -0.40
C GLY A 793 10.11 27.68 0.61
N THR A 794 10.11 27.38 1.93
CA THR A 794 10.29 28.41 2.95
C THR A 794 11.75 28.83 3.01
N VAL A 795 12.06 30.02 2.48
CA VAL A 795 13.38 30.64 2.53
C VAL A 795 13.78 30.80 4.01
N LEU A 796 14.85 30.12 4.42
CA LEU A 796 15.53 30.36 5.69
C LEU A 796 16.02 31.82 5.71
N VAL A 797 15.45 32.63 6.61
CA VAL A 797 15.86 34.04 6.77
C VAL A 797 17.25 34.09 7.42
N GLY A 798 18.15 34.89 6.85
CA GLY A 798 19.61 34.85 7.06
C GLY A 798 20.12 34.80 8.51
N GLY A 799 19.40 35.37 9.48
CA GLY A 799 19.78 35.30 10.90
C GLY A 799 19.62 33.92 11.53
N THR A 800 18.66 33.11 11.06
CA THR A 800 18.45 31.75 11.59
C THR A 800 19.45 30.74 11.05
N LEU A 801 19.98 30.98 9.85
CA LEU A 801 20.99 30.11 9.22
C LEU A 801 22.27 29.96 10.05
N ARG A 802 22.58 30.92 10.92
CA ARG A 802 23.78 30.91 11.77
C ARG A 802 23.73 29.84 12.87
N TYR A 803 22.53 29.45 13.29
CA TYR A 803 22.31 28.43 14.34
C TYR A 803 21.93 27.07 13.77
N ALA A 804 21.74 26.95 12.45
CA ALA A 804 21.32 25.73 11.78
C ALA A 804 22.44 24.68 11.75
N SER A 805 22.07 23.40 11.78
CA SER A 805 23.02 22.29 11.64
C SER A 805 23.53 22.15 10.20
N PRO A 806 24.71 21.54 9.99
CA PRO A 806 25.20 21.24 8.63
C PRO A 806 24.20 20.44 7.81
N GLU A 807 23.43 19.57 8.47
CA GLU A 807 22.47 18.69 7.84
C GLU A 807 21.22 19.47 7.37
N VAL A 808 20.72 20.41 8.19
CA VAL A 808 19.64 21.33 7.80
C VAL A 808 20.09 22.26 6.67
N LEU A 809 21.33 22.76 6.72
CA LEU A 809 21.91 23.58 5.64
C LEU A 809 22.06 22.83 4.31
N SER A 810 22.07 21.49 4.34
CA SER A 810 22.08 20.62 3.16
C SER A 810 20.68 20.25 2.65
N GLY A 811 19.61 20.82 3.24
CA GLY A 811 18.24 20.62 2.80
C GLY A 811 17.51 19.47 3.49
N ARG A 812 18.08 18.89 4.55
CA ARG A 812 17.41 17.87 5.37
C ARG A 812 16.36 18.53 6.28
N THR A 813 15.24 17.86 6.50
CA THR A 813 14.26 18.26 7.52
C THR A 813 14.89 18.18 8.91
N ALA A 814 14.62 19.20 9.74
CA ALA A 814 15.16 19.26 11.09
C ALA A 814 14.58 18.13 11.97
N ASP A 815 15.41 17.55 12.81
CA ASP A 815 15.01 16.59 13.86
C ASP A 815 15.62 16.96 15.22
N GLU A 816 15.38 16.14 16.25
CA GLU A 816 15.79 16.37 17.64
C GLU A 816 17.29 16.68 17.79
N GLY A 817 18.14 16.03 16.98
CA GLY A 817 19.59 16.22 16.99
C GLY A 817 20.01 17.60 16.45
N ASP A 818 19.16 18.27 15.67
CA ASP A 818 19.41 19.63 15.20
C ASP A 818 19.12 20.67 16.29
N ASP A 819 18.15 20.43 17.18
CA ASP A 819 17.93 21.27 18.36
C ASP A 819 19.12 21.18 19.33
N VAL A 820 19.70 19.98 19.50
CA VAL A 820 20.94 19.77 20.26
C VAL A 820 22.11 20.56 19.67
N TRP A 821 22.22 20.58 18.33
CA TRP A 821 23.22 21.39 17.63
C TRP A 821 23.03 22.88 17.92
N SER A 822 21.82 23.41 17.73
CA SER A 822 21.53 24.83 17.94
C SER A 822 21.74 25.24 19.41
N LEU A 823 21.35 24.40 20.37
CA LEU A 823 21.63 24.64 21.79
C LEU A 823 23.15 24.65 22.09
N SER A 824 23.94 23.81 21.41
CA SER A 824 25.41 23.82 21.55
C SER A 824 26.03 25.11 21.00
N VAL A 825 25.49 25.66 19.90
CA VAL A 825 25.90 26.99 19.41
C VAL A 825 25.62 28.07 20.46
N VAL A 826 24.43 28.06 21.06
CA VAL A 826 24.05 29.01 22.12
C VAL A 826 24.94 28.86 23.36
N LEU A 827 25.23 27.62 23.81
CA LEU A 827 26.12 27.39 24.95
C LEU A 827 27.53 27.94 24.70
N TYR A 828 28.08 27.73 23.50
CA TYR A 828 29.38 28.29 23.13
C TYR A 828 29.35 29.83 23.17
N GLU A 829 28.30 30.43 22.61
CA GLU A 829 28.13 31.89 22.57
C GLU A 829 27.94 32.48 23.99
N MET A 830 27.22 31.79 24.88
CA MET A 830 27.13 32.16 26.29
C MET A 830 28.50 32.15 26.98
N ALA A 831 29.26 31.08 26.80
CA ALA A 831 30.52 30.89 27.49
C ALA A 831 31.64 31.82 26.98
N THR A 832 31.61 32.20 25.71
CA THR A 832 32.69 32.98 25.07
C THR A 832 32.31 34.42 24.76
N GLY A 833 31.01 34.74 24.72
CA GLY A 833 30.49 36.02 24.21
C GLY A 833 30.54 36.12 22.68
N GLU A 834 31.01 35.08 21.98
CA GLU A 834 31.23 35.09 20.55
C GLU A 834 30.61 33.87 19.85
N HIS A 835 30.14 34.05 18.61
CA HIS A 835 29.54 32.97 17.83
C HIS A 835 30.62 31.97 17.35
N PRO A 836 30.45 30.64 17.50
CA PRO A 836 31.51 29.63 17.25
C PRO A 836 32.06 29.60 15.81
N PHE A 837 31.25 30.05 14.85
CA PHE A 837 31.62 30.11 13.43
C PHE A 837 31.99 31.53 12.96
N GLY A 838 32.13 32.47 13.89
CA GLY A 838 32.56 33.85 13.66
C GLY A 838 31.45 34.84 13.27
N SER A 839 31.84 36.11 13.18
CA SER A 839 30.96 37.28 13.00
C SER A 839 30.72 37.69 11.53
N GLY A 840 31.31 36.98 10.55
CA GLY A 840 31.20 37.28 9.12
C GLY A 840 29.78 37.17 8.53
N GLY A 841 29.64 37.47 7.24
CA GLY A 841 28.37 37.35 6.51
C GLY A 841 27.79 35.93 6.54
N VAL A 842 26.49 35.80 6.31
CA VAL A 842 25.74 34.54 6.42
C VAL A 842 26.37 33.41 5.59
N ASP A 843 26.87 33.72 4.39
CA ASP A 843 27.53 32.74 3.51
C ASP A 843 28.88 32.23 4.06
N GLU A 844 29.63 33.08 4.78
CA GLU A 844 30.88 32.67 5.42
C GLU A 844 30.60 31.76 6.62
N VAL A 845 29.60 32.12 7.42
CA VAL A 845 29.17 31.35 8.60
C VAL A 845 28.64 29.98 8.19
N THR A 846 27.73 29.92 7.21
CA THR A 846 27.15 28.66 6.72
C THR A 846 28.21 27.72 6.10
N ARG A 847 29.20 28.27 5.38
CA ARG A 847 30.34 27.50 4.89
C ARG A 847 31.18 26.90 6.02
N ARG A 848 31.44 27.65 7.09
CA ARG A 848 32.16 27.13 8.27
C ARG A 848 31.38 26.06 9.03
N ILE A 849 30.06 26.24 9.15
CA ILE A 849 29.15 25.22 9.70
C ILE A 849 29.28 23.93 8.89
N ARG A 850 29.18 23.98 7.56
CA ARG A 850 29.33 22.80 6.68
C ARG A 850 30.67 22.09 6.84
N CYS A 851 31.75 22.84 7.06
CA CYS A 851 33.07 22.27 7.32
C CYS A 851 33.30 21.87 8.79
N ARG A 852 32.35 22.12 9.70
CA ARG A 852 32.45 21.88 11.16
C ARG A 852 33.73 22.47 11.78
N ARG A 853 34.17 23.61 11.27
CA ARG A 853 35.36 24.33 11.78
C ARG A 853 34.93 25.35 12.82
N VAL A 854 35.06 24.96 14.09
CA VAL A 854 34.81 25.82 15.26
C VAL A 854 36.07 26.65 15.54
N GLY A 855 35.93 27.96 15.76
CA GLY A 855 37.04 28.85 16.13
C GLY A 855 37.07 30.18 15.36
N HIS A 856 37.74 31.18 15.95
CA HIS A 856 37.88 32.54 15.41
C HIS A 856 38.97 32.65 14.32
N ARG A 857 38.82 33.66 13.43
CA ARG A 857 39.83 34.00 12.41
C ARG A 857 41.19 34.28 13.06
N GLY A 858 42.24 33.61 12.58
CA GLY A 858 43.57 34.22 12.40
C GLY A 858 44.70 33.86 13.38
N GLY A 859 44.49 33.00 14.38
CA GLY A 859 45.57 32.49 15.25
C GLY A 859 45.80 31.00 15.03
N ALA A 860 47.05 30.53 15.12
CA ALA A 860 47.40 29.12 14.98
C ALA A 860 46.60 28.22 15.95
N PRO A 861 46.35 26.93 15.61
CA PRO A 861 45.45 26.03 16.35
C PRO A 861 45.86 25.69 17.81
N ALA A 862 46.98 26.22 18.30
CA ALA A 862 47.63 25.77 19.53
C ALA A 862 47.49 26.69 20.75
N GLU A 863 46.95 27.92 20.64
CA GLU A 863 47.19 28.92 21.71
C GLU A 863 45.97 29.50 22.44
N ARG A 864 44.74 29.01 22.23
CA ARG A 864 43.64 29.34 23.17
C ARG A 864 42.85 28.09 23.53
N ARG A 865 43.12 27.55 24.72
CA ARG A 865 42.20 26.63 25.40
C ARG A 865 40.79 27.26 25.35
N PRO A 866 39.73 26.50 25.06
CA PRO A 866 38.37 27.00 25.29
C PRO A 866 38.29 27.59 26.70
N ALA A 867 37.78 28.81 26.80
CA ALA A 867 37.87 29.64 28.01
C ALA A 867 37.18 29.03 29.25
N SER A 868 36.38 27.96 29.06
CA SER A 868 35.69 27.23 30.11
C SER A 868 35.37 25.79 29.68
N PRO A 869 35.25 24.82 30.61
CA PRO A 869 34.70 23.49 30.37
C PRO A 869 33.41 23.49 29.54
N ALA A 870 32.49 24.42 29.80
CA ALA A 870 31.25 24.57 29.02
C ALA A 870 31.51 24.88 27.53
N ALA A 871 32.45 25.79 27.23
CA ALA A 871 32.84 26.10 25.85
C ALA A 871 33.53 24.90 25.16
N ALA A 872 34.34 24.14 25.91
CA ALA A 872 35.01 22.94 25.41
C ALA A 872 34.01 21.85 25.02
N PHE A 873 33.02 21.60 25.88
CA PHE A 873 31.94 20.66 25.62
C PHE A 873 31.14 21.06 24.38
N ALA A 874 30.70 22.33 24.31
CA ALA A 874 29.98 22.83 23.14
C ALA A 874 30.78 22.67 21.84
N ALA A 875 32.08 23.02 21.86
CA ALA A 875 32.96 22.86 20.70
C ALA A 875 33.12 21.38 20.27
N SER A 876 33.16 20.45 21.22
CA SER A 876 33.21 19.00 20.93
C SER A 876 31.96 18.52 20.19
N VAL A 877 30.77 18.97 20.61
CA VAL A 877 29.49 18.63 19.96
C VAL A 877 29.42 19.23 18.55
N LEU A 878 29.89 20.47 18.38
CA LEU A 878 29.86 21.19 17.10
C LEU A 878 30.89 20.68 16.08
N SER A 879 32.00 20.07 16.54
CA SER A 879 33.01 19.46 15.66
C SER A 879 32.71 17.99 15.33
N ALA A 880 31.89 17.31 16.14
CA ALA A 880 31.53 15.91 15.96
C ALA A 880 30.70 15.63 14.70
N SER A 881 30.90 14.42 14.15
CA SER A 881 29.97 13.84 13.20
C SER A 881 28.63 13.58 13.87
N ARG A 882 27.54 13.63 13.09
CA ARG A 882 26.18 13.45 13.62
C ARG A 882 26.01 12.21 14.53
N PRO A 883 26.52 11.01 14.20
CA PRO A 883 26.39 9.84 15.09
C PRO A 883 27.18 9.96 16.40
N ALA A 884 28.18 10.85 16.46
CA ALA A 884 29.02 11.09 17.62
C ALA A 884 28.52 12.25 18.51
N ARG A 885 27.44 12.95 18.12
CA ARG A 885 26.76 13.94 18.97
C ARG A 885 25.83 13.23 19.95
N PRO A 886 25.48 13.86 21.09
CA PRO A 886 24.38 13.37 21.91
C PRO A 886 23.12 13.18 21.05
N ALA A 887 22.55 11.97 21.09
CA ALA A 887 21.43 11.60 20.22
C ALA A 887 20.13 12.33 20.60
N THR A 888 19.99 12.75 21.87
CA THR A 888 18.80 13.39 22.43
C THR A 888 19.17 14.60 23.28
N ALA A 889 18.24 15.54 23.46
CA ALA A 889 18.43 16.69 24.34
C ALA A 889 18.64 16.29 25.81
N GLN A 890 18.04 15.17 26.24
CA GLN A 890 18.27 14.60 27.58
C GLN A 890 19.71 14.08 27.74
N ALA A 891 20.25 13.40 26.72
CA ALA A 891 21.65 12.97 26.72
C ALA A 891 22.62 14.17 26.73
N PHE A 892 22.29 15.25 26.02
CA PHE A 892 23.05 16.50 26.08
C PHE A 892 23.03 17.10 27.49
N ALA A 893 21.88 17.23 28.13
CA ALA A 893 21.75 17.79 29.48
C ALA A 893 22.46 16.92 30.54
N GLY A 894 22.45 15.60 30.37
CA GLY A 894 23.20 14.66 31.23
C GLY A 894 24.72 14.81 31.05
N ALA A 895 25.20 14.83 29.80
CA ALA A 895 26.63 14.98 29.50
C ALA A 895 27.17 16.35 29.94
N LEU A 896 26.40 17.43 29.75
CA LEU A 896 26.78 18.77 30.21
C LEU A 896 26.94 18.84 31.73
N ARG A 897 26.05 18.17 32.49
CA ARG A 897 26.15 18.08 33.95
C ARG A 897 27.41 17.32 34.38
N ALA A 898 27.75 16.22 33.71
CA ALA A 898 28.94 15.43 34.03
C ALA A 898 30.24 16.23 33.84
N VAL A 899 30.34 17.03 32.77
CA VAL A 899 31.53 17.86 32.48
C VAL A 899 31.79 18.93 33.56
N VAL A 900 30.76 19.35 34.30
CA VAL A 900 30.85 20.44 35.28
C VAL A 900 30.81 19.91 36.72
N GLY A 901 30.20 18.75 36.94
CA GLY A 901 30.13 18.07 38.25
C GLY A 901 31.47 17.52 38.74
N ASP A 902 32.39 17.18 37.84
CA ASP A 902 33.74 16.70 38.19
C ASP A 902 34.75 17.84 38.49
N GLY A 903 34.29 19.10 38.57
CA GLY A 903 35.13 20.29 38.77
C GLY A 903 34.79 21.16 39.98
N ALA A 904 33.94 20.69 40.91
CA ALA A 904 33.56 21.41 42.13
C ALA A 904 34.37 20.97 43.36
#